data_AF-A0A416C040-F1
#
_entry.id   AF-A0A416C040-F1
#
_cell.length_a   1.000
_cell.length_b   1.000
_cell.length_c   1.000
_cell.angle_alpha   90.00
_cell.angle_beta   90.00
_cell.angle_gamma   90.00
#
_symmetry.space_group_name_H-M   'P 1'
#
loop_
_entity.id
_entity.type
_entity.pdbx_description
1 polymer ?
#
loop_
_entity_poly.entity_id
_entity_poly.type
_entity_poly.pdbx_seq_one_letter_code
_entity_poly.pdbx_strand_id
1 'polypeptide(L)'
;MNIAKQIAEELKIKVWQVEAVMELIDEGCTIPFIARYRKEKHGSLNDEQLRNLDERLTYLRNLEERKETVLASIEEQGKLTEELKQQILAAQTQVLLEDLYRPYRPKRRTRATIAKEKGLEGLANQILLQMLDHSVEEEAKQYLDEEKEVTTVEQAISGALDILAEAIADEADYRTAIRKTTMQKGSLVSAAKNAEEKTVYENYYDFSTVLSKVSGYQTLAINRGEKEKILTVKIEAPEDDILRYLCKKVIVKENEYTTPYLEEMIADSYKRLIAPAIEREIRNELTETAEDGAIRVFGKNLEQLLMQPPIAGKVVLGWDPAFRTGCKLAVVDETGKVLDTIVVFPTEPQNKVAETKRIVKAMIEKYNISLISVGNGTASRESELVIVDMLKELNRPVQYIITNEAGASVYSASKLATEEFPNFDVGQRSAVSIARRLQDPLAELVKIDPKSIGVGQYQHDMNQKKLSEALGNVVEDCVNNVGVDLNTASASLLEYVSGVSKAIAKNIVTYREENGRFKSRRELLKVAKLGPKAYEQCAGFLRITSGKNPLDATSVHPESYEAATKLLEMLGYQLEDIAGGLTGLSLMAKDTKKLAEQVGVGEITLKDIIRELEKPGRDPRDEMPKPILRSDVLEMKDLKEGMILKGTVRNVIDFGAFVDIGVHQDGLVHISKLTDKKFVKHPLDVVSVGDVVDVKVLQVDMQKKRIQLSMIL
;
A
#
# COMPACT_ATOMS: atom_id res chain seq x y z
N MET A 1 20.83 8.83 18.88
CA MET A 1 20.28 9.87 17.95
C MET A 1 19.02 10.50 18.54
N ASN A 2 18.66 11.77 18.28
CA ASN A 2 17.34 12.28 18.68
C ASN A 2 16.33 11.94 17.57
N ILE A 3 15.65 10.79 17.73
CA ILE A 3 14.65 10.27 16.78
C ILE A 3 13.55 11.31 16.51
N ALA A 4 13.03 11.96 17.55
CA ALA A 4 11.93 12.91 17.42
C ALA A 4 12.30 14.12 16.54
N LYS A 5 13.53 14.63 16.70
CA LYS A 5 14.02 15.74 15.88
C LYS A 5 14.15 15.36 14.40
N GLN A 6 14.65 14.16 14.11
CA GLN A 6 14.81 13.70 12.74
C GLN A 6 13.46 13.53 12.04
N ILE A 7 12.49 12.88 12.69
CA ILE A 7 11.14 12.72 12.16
C ILE A 7 10.48 14.08 11.92
N ALA A 8 10.65 15.03 12.84
CA ALA A 8 10.12 16.37 12.71
C ALA A 8 10.66 17.11 11.47
N GLU A 9 11.96 16.99 11.20
CA GLU A 9 12.59 17.57 10.01
C GLU A 9 12.12 16.89 8.71
N GLU A 10 12.05 15.57 8.68
CA GLU A 10 11.64 14.78 7.51
C GLU A 10 10.16 15.00 7.14
N LEU A 11 9.26 14.98 8.14
CA LEU A 11 7.82 15.15 7.95
C LEU A 11 7.37 16.62 7.98
N LYS A 12 8.30 17.55 8.24
CA LYS A 12 8.04 19.00 8.34
C LYS A 12 6.98 19.34 9.39
N ILE A 13 7.05 18.68 10.54
CA ILE A 13 6.20 18.90 11.72
C ILE A 13 7.07 19.35 12.90
N LYS A 14 6.47 19.70 14.04
CA LYS A 14 7.22 20.19 15.21
C LYS A 14 7.66 19.02 16.09
N VAL A 15 8.84 19.13 16.72
CA VAL A 15 9.42 18.09 17.59
C VAL A 15 8.46 17.68 18.71
N TRP A 16 7.83 18.63 19.39
CA TRP A 16 6.87 18.33 20.46
C TRP A 16 5.66 17.51 19.98
N GLN A 17 5.24 17.67 18.71
CA GLN A 17 4.15 16.87 18.14
C GLN A 17 4.60 15.43 17.96
N VAL A 18 5.85 15.23 17.54
CA VAL A 18 6.43 13.89 17.40
C VAL A 18 6.55 13.21 18.75
N GLU A 19 7.10 13.91 19.75
CA GLU A 19 7.25 13.39 21.11
C GLU A 19 5.90 12.99 21.71
N ALA A 20 4.86 13.82 21.53
CA ALA A 20 3.51 13.51 22.01
C ALA A 20 2.89 12.27 21.33
N VAL A 21 3.11 12.10 20.02
CA VAL A 21 2.62 10.91 19.30
C VAL A 21 3.42 9.67 19.69
N MET A 22 4.74 9.78 19.84
CA MET A 22 5.59 8.69 20.32
C MET A 22 5.13 8.19 21.69
N GLU A 23 4.88 9.09 22.64
CA GLU A 23 4.37 8.74 23.97
C GLU A 23 3.03 7.99 23.87
N LEU A 24 2.10 8.47 23.03
CA LEU A 24 0.81 7.81 22.83
C LEU A 24 0.93 6.41 22.20
N ILE A 25 1.84 6.22 21.24
CA ILE A 25 2.11 4.91 20.64
C ILE A 25 2.73 3.96 21.69
N ASP A 26 3.67 4.46 22.51
CA ASP A 26 4.31 3.69 23.58
C ASP A 26 3.32 3.32 24.71
N GLU A 27 2.29 4.16 24.94
CA GLU A 27 1.14 3.86 25.80
C GLU A 27 0.17 2.82 25.17
N GLY A 28 0.44 2.35 23.96
CA GLY A 28 -0.35 1.37 23.23
C GLY A 28 -1.63 1.94 22.62
N CYS A 29 -1.66 3.23 22.29
CA CYS A 29 -2.76 3.82 21.52
C CYS A 29 -2.62 3.50 20.03
N THR A 30 -3.73 3.23 19.37
CA THR A 30 -3.76 2.99 17.92
C THR A 30 -3.73 4.32 17.16
N ILE A 31 -3.31 4.29 15.90
CA ILE A 31 -3.30 5.49 15.04
C ILE A 31 -4.71 6.08 14.87
N PRO A 32 -5.77 5.32 14.55
CA PRO A 32 -7.11 5.88 14.45
C PRO A 32 -7.57 6.56 15.76
N PHE A 33 -7.25 5.96 16.91
CA PHE A 33 -7.59 6.54 18.22
C PHE A 33 -6.84 7.85 18.48
N ILE A 34 -5.54 7.89 18.20
CA ILE A 34 -4.71 9.10 18.32
C ILE A 34 -5.24 10.21 17.41
N ALA A 35 -5.54 9.87 16.16
CA ALA A 35 -6.05 10.79 15.16
C ALA A 35 -7.40 11.42 15.57
N ARG A 36 -8.31 10.62 16.14
CA ARG A 36 -9.67 11.07 16.47
C ARG A 36 -9.77 11.71 17.84
N TYR A 37 -9.20 11.09 18.88
CA TYR A 37 -9.47 11.44 20.29
C TYR A 37 -8.29 12.05 21.03
N ARG A 38 -7.10 12.18 20.42
CA ARG A 38 -5.92 12.78 21.05
C ARG A 38 -5.37 14.01 20.29
N LYS A 39 -6.19 14.63 19.44
CA LYS A 39 -5.83 15.80 18.61
C LYS A 39 -5.17 16.95 19.39
N GLU A 40 -5.65 17.22 20.60
CA GLU A 40 -5.10 18.25 21.49
C GLU A 40 -3.63 17.98 21.84
N LYS A 41 -3.25 16.72 22.10
CA LYS A 41 -1.90 16.35 22.53
C LYS A 41 -0.85 16.58 21.43
N HIS A 42 -1.23 16.46 20.16
CA HIS A 42 -0.30 16.53 19.02
C HIS A 42 -0.56 17.72 18.08
N GLY A 43 -1.54 18.57 18.37
CA GLY A 43 -1.86 19.73 17.54
C GLY A 43 -2.56 19.40 16.22
N SER A 44 -3.38 18.35 16.20
CA SER A 44 -4.23 17.94 15.05
C SER A 44 -3.46 17.52 13.79
N LEU A 45 -2.43 16.70 13.93
CA LEU A 45 -1.89 15.90 12.83
C LEU A 45 -2.99 15.00 12.24
N ASN A 46 -2.99 14.86 10.91
CA ASN A 46 -3.93 14.00 10.20
C ASN A 46 -3.44 12.53 10.15
N ASP A 47 -4.33 11.62 9.73
CA ASP A 47 -4.09 10.17 9.69
C ASP A 47 -2.85 9.82 8.85
N GLU A 48 -2.68 10.44 7.67
CA GLU A 48 -1.50 10.23 6.81
C GLU A 48 -0.20 10.66 7.51
N GLN A 49 -0.21 11.79 8.23
CA GLN A 49 0.95 12.26 9.00
C GLN A 49 1.27 11.31 10.15
N LEU A 50 0.26 10.80 10.86
CA LEU A 50 0.44 9.88 11.97
C LEU A 50 0.95 8.51 11.51
N ARG A 51 0.44 7.98 10.38
CA ARG A 51 0.94 6.74 9.76
C ARG A 51 2.39 6.88 9.32
N ASN A 52 2.73 7.95 8.59
CA ASN A 52 4.12 8.21 8.17
C ASN A 52 5.07 8.36 9.37
N LEU A 53 4.59 8.97 10.46
CA LEU A 53 5.34 9.09 11.70
C LEU A 53 5.61 7.72 12.33
N ASP A 54 4.59 6.87 12.45
CA ASP A 54 4.70 5.54 13.06
C ASP A 54 5.64 4.62 12.25
N GLU A 55 5.51 4.62 10.93
CA GLU A 55 6.42 3.89 10.03
C GLU A 55 7.86 4.37 10.20
N ARG A 56 8.07 5.69 10.25
CA ARG A 56 9.41 6.25 10.38
C ARG A 56 10.00 6.03 11.78
N LEU A 57 9.18 6.13 12.81
CA LEU A 57 9.55 5.81 14.20
C LEU A 57 10.03 4.37 14.30
N THR A 58 9.28 3.43 13.73
CA THR A 58 9.62 2.01 13.70
C THR A 58 10.95 1.78 12.99
N TYR A 59 11.16 2.38 11.81
CA TYR A 59 12.44 2.30 11.10
C TYR A 59 13.61 2.81 11.93
N LEU A 60 13.49 4.00 12.53
CA LEU A 60 14.58 4.63 13.29
C LEU A 60 14.89 3.87 14.58
N ARG A 61 13.89 3.29 15.25
CA ARG A 61 14.08 2.38 16.39
C ARG A 61 14.85 1.13 15.99
N ASN A 62 14.46 0.48 14.91
CA ASN A 62 15.16 -0.68 14.37
C ASN A 62 16.61 -0.35 13.97
N LEU A 63 16.85 0.86 13.44
CA LEU A 63 18.20 1.32 13.12
C LEU A 63 19.06 1.51 14.38
N GLU A 64 18.54 2.13 15.44
CA GLU A 64 19.29 2.30 16.69
C GLU A 64 19.56 0.94 17.38
N GLU A 65 18.58 0.03 17.43
CA GLU A 65 18.79 -1.34 17.94
C GLU A 65 19.87 -2.09 17.13
N ARG A 66 19.87 -1.90 15.80
CA ARG A 66 20.88 -2.50 14.93
C ARG A 66 22.26 -1.90 15.19
N LYS A 67 22.38 -0.59 15.44
CA LYS A 67 23.65 0.06 15.81
C LYS A 67 24.22 -0.54 17.09
N GLU A 68 23.39 -0.73 18.12
CA GLU A 68 23.81 -1.35 19.38
C GLU A 68 24.36 -2.77 19.15
N THR A 69 23.64 -3.57 18.35
CA THR A 69 24.08 -4.93 18.00
C THR A 69 25.42 -4.93 17.24
N VAL A 70 25.59 -3.99 16.30
CA VAL A 70 26.84 -3.84 15.53
C VAL A 70 28.00 -3.40 16.43
N LEU A 71 27.78 -2.42 17.31
CA LEU A 71 28.79 -1.97 18.28
C LEU A 71 29.25 -3.11 19.18
N ALA A 72 28.31 -3.86 19.75
CA ALA A 72 28.63 -5.01 20.61
C ALA A 72 29.46 -6.07 19.87
N SER A 73 29.11 -6.39 18.63
CA SER A 73 29.84 -7.36 17.79
C SER A 73 31.29 -6.93 17.49
N ILE A 74 31.51 -5.63 17.26
CA ILE A 74 32.85 -5.09 16.99
C ILE A 74 33.68 -4.99 18.27
N GLU A 75 33.03 -4.64 19.40
CA GLU A 75 33.65 -4.60 20.72
C GLU A 75 34.09 -5.98 21.18
N GLU A 76 33.29 -7.02 20.98
CA GLU A 76 33.63 -8.42 21.28
C GLU A 76 34.87 -8.89 20.52
N GLN A 77 35.12 -8.35 19.31
CA GLN A 77 36.31 -8.63 18.52
C GLN A 77 37.54 -7.80 18.94
N GLY A 78 37.40 -6.87 19.89
CA GLY A 78 38.48 -5.97 20.32
C GLY A 78 38.91 -4.96 19.26
N LYS A 79 38.04 -4.66 18.27
CA LYS A 79 38.36 -3.81 17.11
C LYS A 79 37.63 -2.45 17.12
N LEU A 80 36.87 -2.16 18.17
CA LEU A 80 36.10 -0.92 18.26
C LEU A 80 37.00 0.26 18.63
N THR A 81 37.37 1.07 17.65
CA THR A 81 38.05 2.36 17.91
C THR A 81 37.02 3.44 18.24
N GLU A 82 37.46 4.52 18.90
CA GLU A 82 36.56 5.65 19.19
C GLU A 82 36.10 6.35 17.90
N GLU A 83 36.93 6.42 16.86
CA GLU A 83 36.55 6.96 15.55
C GLU A 83 35.43 6.14 14.90
N LEU A 84 35.58 4.81 14.88
CA LEU A 84 34.58 3.90 14.31
C LEU A 84 33.28 3.94 15.10
N LYS A 85 33.36 4.01 16.42
CA LYS A 85 32.20 4.17 17.29
C LYS A 85 31.44 5.45 16.97
N GLN A 86 32.13 6.58 16.78
CA GLN A 86 31.49 7.83 16.37
C GLN A 86 30.84 7.72 14.98
N GLN A 87 31.49 7.06 14.02
CA GLN A 87 30.91 6.82 12.68
C GLN A 87 29.64 5.98 12.74
N ILE A 88 29.62 4.90 13.53
CA ILE A 88 28.44 4.03 13.69
C ILE A 88 27.29 4.79 14.36
N LEU A 89 27.57 5.57 15.41
CA LEU A 89 26.56 6.39 16.08
C LEU A 89 25.98 7.45 15.14
N ALA A 90 26.81 8.04 14.28
CA ALA A 90 26.42 9.03 13.29
C ALA A 90 25.72 8.45 12.04
N ALA A 91 25.74 7.14 11.83
CA ALA A 91 25.14 6.52 10.65
C ALA A 91 23.62 6.78 10.59
N GLN A 92 23.14 7.37 9.50
CA GLN A 92 21.72 7.76 9.36
C GLN A 92 20.86 6.74 8.61
N THR A 93 21.50 5.74 7.99
CA THR A 93 20.81 4.72 7.19
C THR A 93 21.33 3.34 7.56
N GLN A 94 20.47 2.33 7.40
CA GLN A 94 20.86 0.94 7.59
C GLN A 94 21.96 0.52 6.62
N VAL A 95 21.96 1.05 5.40
CA VAL A 95 23.00 0.70 4.41
C VAL A 95 24.38 1.21 4.83
N LEU A 96 24.48 2.46 5.29
CA LEU A 96 25.76 3.00 5.78
C LEU A 96 26.25 2.23 7.02
N LEU A 97 25.33 1.86 7.92
CA LEU A 97 25.66 1.04 9.07
C LEU A 97 26.21 -0.34 8.67
N GLU A 98 25.59 -1.00 7.68
CA GLU A 98 26.06 -2.29 7.19
C GLU A 98 27.38 -2.18 6.42
N ASP A 99 27.63 -1.06 5.71
CA ASP A 99 28.92 -0.78 5.07
C ASP A 99 30.04 -0.63 6.13
N LEU A 100 29.79 0.11 7.23
CA LEU A 100 30.74 0.23 8.36
C LEU A 100 30.97 -1.09 9.10
N TYR A 101 29.94 -1.95 9.19
CA TYR A 101 30.04 -3.25 9.86
C TYR A 101 30.73 -4.31 9.00
N ARG A 102 30.75 -4.16 7.66
CA ARG A 102 31.22 -5.16 6.70
C ARG A 102 32.61 -5.73 6.99
N PRO A 103 33.64 -4.93 7.37
CA PRO A 103 34.97 -5.46 7.70
C PRO A 103 34.99 -6.41 8.91
N TYR A 104 34.02 -6.28 9.80
CA TYR A 104 33.93 -6.99 11.08
C TYR A 104 32.91 -8.13 11.06
N ARG A 105 32.13 -8.23 9.99
CA ARG A 105 31.12 -9.29 9.85
C ARG A 105 31.83 -10.64 9.70
N PRO A 106 31.41 -11.70 10.42
CA PRO A 106 31.96 -13.04 10.22
C PRO A 106 31.86 -13.47 8.75
N LYS A 107 33.00 -13.78 8.13
CA LYS A 107 33.08 -14.14 6.70
C LYS A 107 33.29 -15.64 6.52
N ARG A 108 32.80 -16.16 5.39
CA ARG A 108 33.25 -17.46 4.87
C ARG A 108 34.72 -17.34 4.46
N ARG A 109 35.48 -18.43 4.52
CA ARG A 109 36.90 -18.48 4.13
C ARG A 109 37.10 -17.93 2.70
N THR A 110 37.56 -16.69 2.57
CA THR A 110 37.74 -15.98 1.28
C THR A 110 39.16 -16.16 0.74
N ARG A 111 39.43 -15.72 -0.50
CA ARG A 111 40.79 -15.70 -1.06
C ARG A 111 41.74 -14.86 -0.19
N ALA A 112 41.28 -13.70 0.28
CA ALA A 112 42.02 -12.85 1.21
C ALA A 112 42.27 -13.55 2.56
N THR A 113 41.26 -14.24 3.13
CA THR A 113 41.45 -15.00 4.38
C THR A 113 42.50 -16.10 4.21
N ILE A 114 42.43 -16.86 3.11
CA ILE A 114 43.40 -17.91 2.79
C ILE A 114 44.80 -17.30 2.62
N ALA A 115 44.94 -16.18 1.91
CA ALA A 115 46.21 -15.50 1.74
C ALA A 115 46.79 -14.98 3.07
N LYS A 116 45.95 -14.50 4.00
CA LYS A 116 46.38 -14.13 5.36
C LYS A 116 46.84 -15.34 6.17
N GLU A 117 46.11 -16.46 6.12
CA GLU A 117 46.51 -17.74 6.74
C GLU A 117 47.87 -18.22 6.20
N LYS A 118 48.14 -17.96 4.91
CA LYS A 118 49.41 -18.25 4.24
C LYS A 118 50.53 -17.24 4.56
N GLY A 119 50.28 -16.21 5.39
CA GLY A 119 51.28 -15.25 5.83
C GLY A 119 51.60 -14.13 4.83
N LEU A 120 50.77 -13.90 3.82
CA LEU A 120 51.01 -12.92 2.75
C LEU A 120 50.63 -11.47 3.12
N GLU A 121 50.20 -11.22 4.35
CA GLU A 121 49.81 -9.88 4.82
C GLU A 121 51.00 -8.90 4.86
N GLY A 122 52.22 -9.40 5.13
CA GLY A 122 53.44 -8.59 5.06
C GLY A 122 53.71 -8.04 3.67
N LEU A 123 53.62 -8.90 2.64
CA LEU A 123 53.80 -8.51 1.24
C LEU A 123 52.71 -7.51 0.79
N ALA A 124 51.46 -7.74 1.19
CA ALA A 124 50.35 -6.82 0.92
C ALA A 124 50.62 -5.42 1.49
N ASN A 125 51.11 -5.34 2.73
CA ASN A 125 51.45 -4.07 3.36
C ASN A 125 52.61 -3.36 2.65
N GLN A 126 53.64 -4.07 2.20
CA GLN A 126 54.76 -3.49 1.45
C GLN A 126 54.30 -2.89 0.11
N ILE A 127 53.45 -3.60 -0.63
CA ILE A 127 52.86 -3.11 -1.89
C ILE A 127 52.01 -1.86 -1.62
N LEU A 128 51.19 -1.86 -0.57
CA LEU A 128 50.31 -0.74 -0.22
C LEU A 128 51.09 0.51 0.22
N LEU A 129 52.22 0.34 0.90
CA LEU A 129 53.09 1.45 1.34
C LEU A 129 53.72 2.21 0.18
N GLN A 130 53.88 1.60 -1.02
CA GLN A 130 54.41 2.24 -2.22
C GLN A 130 55.85 2.77 -2.07
N MET A 131 56.64 2.13 -1.20
CA MET A 131 58.00 2.54 -0.85
C MET A 131 59.10 1.56 -1.29
N LEU A 132 58.75 0.49 -2.01
CA LEU A 132 59.75 -0.44 -2.54
C LEU A 132 60.73 0.27 -3.48
N ASP A 133 62.00 -0.08 -3.33
CA ASP A 133 63.13 0.37 -4.15
C ASP A 133 63.63 -0.72 -5.12
N HIS A 134 62.91 -1.84 -5.17
CA HIS A 134 63.15 -3.01 -6.00
C HIS A 134 61.81 -3.62 -6.44
N SER A 135 61.85 -4.63 -7.30
CA SER A 135 60.64 -5.18 -7.91
C SER A 135 59.78 -5.96 -6.90
N VAL A 136 58.45 -5.95 -7.08
CA VAL A 136 57.52 -6.69 -6.21
C VAL A 136 57.81 -8.20 -6.25
N GLU A 137 58.28 -8.71 -7.39
CA GLU A 137 58.70 -10.10 -7.58
C GLU A 137 59.93 -10.45 -6.74
N GLU A 138 60.84 -9.50 -6.52
CA GLU A 138 61.99 -9.68 -5.64
C GLU A 138 61.59 -9.69 -4.16
N GLU A 139 60.72 -8.76 -3.74
CA GLU A 139 60.16 -8.75 -2.38
C GLU A 139 59.37 -10.04 -2.09
N ALA A 140 58.55 -10.49 -3.05
CA ALA A 140 57.68 -11.66 -2.93
C ALA A 140 58.44 -12.98 -2.71
N LYS A 141 59.72 -13.08 -3.11
CA LYS A 141 60.56 -14.28 -2.84
C LYS A 141 60.72 -14.56 -1.35
N GLN A 142 60.64 -13.54 -0.49
CA GLN A 142 60.74 -13.68 0.96
C GLN A 142 59.51 -14.36 1.58
N TYR A 143 58.43 -14.50 0.82
CA TYR A 143 57.14 -15.04 1.27
C TYR A 143 56.83 -16.42 0.67
N LEU A 144 57.80 -17.05 0.00
CA LEU A 144 57.69 -18.43 -0.48
C LEU A 144 57.80 -19.40 0.69
N ASP A 145 56.83 -20.29 0.81
CA ASP A 145 56.70 -21.20 1.93
C ASP A 145 55.96 -22.47 1.46
N GLU A 146 56.68 -23.58 1.29
CA GLU A 146 56.10 -24.85 0.85
C GLU A 146 55.10 -25.42 1.87
N GLU A 147 55.32 -25.20 3.17
CA GLU A 147 54.41 -25.67 4.23
C GLU A 147 53.09 -24.89 4.23
N LYS A 148 53.13 -23.62 3.83
CA LYS A 148 51.93 -22.78 3.63
C LYS A 148 51.39 -22.83 2.20
N GLU A 149 51.87 -23.75 1.36
CA GLU A 149 51.44 -23.91 -0.04
C GLU A 149 51.57 -22.60 -0.87
N VAL A 150 52.66 -21.85 -0.67
CA VAL A 150 53.04 -20.70 -1.52
C VAL A 150 54.33 -21.07 -2.22
N THR A 151 54.21 -21.69 -3.41
CA THR A 151 55.36 -22.30 -4.11
C THR A 151 55.91 -21.45 -5.25
N THR A 152 55.19 -20.40 -5.66
CA THR A 152 55.65 -19.50 -6.73
C THR A 152 55.47 -18.03 -6.35
N VAL A 153 56.29 -17.17 -6.97
CA VAL A 153 56.25 -15.71 -6.76
C VAL A 153 54.88 -15.16 -7.16
N GLU A 154 54.30 -15.66 -8.24
CA GLU A 154 52.98 -15.27 -8.73
C GLU A 154 51.88 -15.61 -7.72
N GLN A 155 51.98 -16.75 -7.01
CA GLN A 155 51.04 -17.10 -5.95
C GLN A 155 51.14 -16.15 -4.75
N ALA A 156 52.37 -15.78 -4.36
CA ALA A 156 52.59 -14.82 -3.27
C ALA A 156 52.00 -13.45 -3.62
N ILE A 157 52.31 -12.93 -4.82
CA ILE A 157 51.78 -11.65 -5.31
C ILE A 157 50.26 -11.71 -5.41
N SER A 158 49.70 -12.71 -6.09
CA SER A 158 48.24 -12.84 -6.24
C SER A 158 47.52 -12.91 -4.90
N GLY A 159 48.08 -13.62 -3.92
CA GLY A 159 47.51 -13.68 -2.57
C GLY A 159 47.59 -12.33 -1.85
N ALA A 160 48.70 -11.60 -1.97
CA ALA A 160 48.84 -10.25 -1.44
C ALA A 160 47.84 -9.27 -2.09
N LEU A 161 47.65 -9.35 -3.40
CA LEU A 161 46.65 -8.54 -4.12
C LEU A 161 45.22 -8.92 -3.75
N ASP A 162 44.91 -10.19 -3.50
CA ASP A 162 43.59 -10.61 -3.01
C ASP A 162 43.28 -10.00 -1.63
N ILE A 163 44.29 -9.86 -0.75
CA ILE A 163 44.14 -9.18 0.55
C ILE A 163 43.81 -7.70 0.34
N LEU A 164 44.55 -7.01 -0.52
CA LEU A 164 44.32 -5.58 -0.80
C LEU A 164 42.99 -5.35 -1.52
N ALA A 165 42.62 -6.22 -2.45
CA ALA A 165 41.37 -6.13 -3.19
C ALA A 165 40.16 -6.22 -2.27
N GLU A 166 40.18 -7.13 -1.28
CA GLU A 166 39.11 -7.24 -0.29
C GLU A 166 39.07 -6.02 0.64
N ALA A 167 40.24 -5.52 1.09
CA ALA A 167 40.32 -4.32 1.92
C ALA A 167 39.71 -3.09 1.23
N ILE A 168 40.07 -2.85 -0.04
CA ILE A 168 39.49 -1.77 -0.85
C ILE A 168 37.99 -1.97 -1.07
N ALA A 169 37.55 -3.21 -1.30
CA ALA A 169 36.15 -3.49 -1.56
C ALA A 169 35.23 -3.26 -0.35
N ASP A 170 35.78 -3.38 0.87
CA ASP A 170 35.10 -3.17 2.14
C ASP A 170 35.14 -1.73 2.66
N GLU A 171 35.91 -0.85 2.04
CA GLU A 171 36.06 0.52 2.49
C GLU A 171 34.78 1.35 2.25
N ALA A 172 34.15 1.79 3.35
CA ALA A 172 32.82 2.40 3.33
C ALA A 172 32.77 3.70 2.49
N ASP A 173 33.83 4.52 2.53
CA ASP A 173 33.92 5.75 1.76
C ASP A 173 33.98 5.48 0.26
N TYR A 174 34.69 4.42 -0.16
CA TYR A 174 34.76 4.04 -1.57
C TYR A 174 33.41 3.55 -2.06
N ARG A 175 32.75 2.67 -1.29
CA ARG A 175 31.41 2.18 -1.62
C ARG A 175 30.40 3.31 -1.76
N THR A 176 30.41 4.25 -0.82
CA THR A 176 29.52 5.43 -0.83
C THR A 176 29.73 6.28 -2.07
N ALA A 177 30.99 6.60 -2.41
CA ALA A 177 31.32 7.39 -3.59
C ALA A 177 30.95 6.68 -4.90
N ILE A 178 31.21 5.38 -4.98
CA ILE A 178 30.91 4.56 -6.16
C ILE A 178 29.39 4.43 -6.33
N ARG A 179 28.63 4.10 -5.27
CA ARG A 179 27.16 4.03 -5.33
C ARG A 179 26.56 5.34 -5.84
N LYS A 180 27.02 6.47 -5.30
CA LYS A 180 26.59 7.81 -5.72
C LYS A 180 26.91 8.09 -7.19
N THR A 181 28.13 7.77 -7.62
CA THR A 181 28.57 8.01 -9.01
C THR A 181 27.78 7.15 -9.99
N THR A 182 27.58 5.87 -9.67
CA THR A 182 26.77 4.94 -10.46
C THR A 182 25.32 5.40 -10.52
N MET A 183 24.69 5.77 -9.40
CA MET A 183 23.29 6.26 -9.40
C MET A 183 23.11 7.54 -10.26
N GLN A 184 24.11 8.42 -10.26
CA GLN A 184 24.02 9.71 -10.98
C GLN A 184 24.29 9.58 -12.49
N LYS A 185 25.27 8.76 -12.88
CA LYS A 185 25.76 8.70 -14.27
C LYS A 185 25.55 7.35 -14.95
N GLY A 186 25.35 6.28 -14.19
CA GLY A 186 25.11 4.94 -14.72
C GLY A 186 23.72 4.82 -15.35
N SER A 187 23.58 3.82 -16.20
CA SER A 187 22.34 3.55 -16.94
C SER A 187 21.77 2.19 -16.61
N LEU A 188 20.44 2.12 -16.46
CA LEU A 188 19.71 0.86 -16.46
C LEU A 188 19.47 0.46 -17.91
N VAL A 189 19.98 -0.70 -18.30
CA VAL A 189 19.85 -1.24 -19.66
C VAL A 189 19.05 -2.53 -19.62
N SER A 190 18.04 -2.61 -20.49
CA SER A 190 17.20 -3.79 -20.69
C SER A 190 17.21 -4.20 -22.16
N ALA A 191 17.36 -5.51 -22.40
CA ALA A 191 17.32 -6.10 -23.73
C ALA A 191 16.37 -7.31 -23.79
N ALA A 192 15.74 -7.55 -24.94
CA ALA A 192 14.94 -8.76 -25.16
C ALA A 192 15.83 -10.01 -25.29
N LYS A 193 15.42 -11.13 -24.68
CA LYS A 193 16.05 -12.44 -24.96
C LYS A 193 15.67 -12.98 -26.33
N ASN A 194 14.46 -12.67 -26.80
CA ASN A 194 13.98 -12.98 -28.14
C ASN A 194 13.27 -11.76 -28.72
N ALA A 195 13.90 -11.08 -29.68
CA ALA A 195 13.37 -9.84 -30.27
C ALA A 195 12.18 -10.05 -31.21
N GLU A 196 11.94 -11.28 -31.68
CA GLU A 196 10.84 -11.60 -32.60
C GLU A 196 9.51 -11.87 -31.87
N GLU A 197 9.58 -12.22 -30.58
CA GLU A 197 8.41 -12.47 -29.76
C GLU A 197 7.72 -11.14 -29.41
N LYS A 198 6.43 -11.00 -29.73
CA LYS A 198 5.65 -9.81 -29.36
C LYS A 198 5.02 -9.99 -28.00
N THR A 199 5.45 -9.19 -27.03
CA THR A 199 4.97 -9.23 -25.65
C THR A 199 4.57 -7.85 -25.16
N VAL A 200 4.02 -7.77 -23.94
CA VAL A 200 3.68 -6.48 -23.32
C VAL A 200 4.91 -5.63 -22.96
N TYR A 201 6.13 -6.18 -23.09
CA TYR A 201 7.40 -5.53 -22.74
C TYR A 201 8.15 -4.95 -23.94
N GLU A 202 7.52 -4.83 -25.12
CA GLU A 202 8.16 -4.31 -26.35
C GLU A 202 8.89 -2.97 -26.15
N ASN A 203 8.34 -2.07 -25.31
CA ASN A 203 8.97 -0.78 -24.97
C ASN A 203 10.32 -0.92 -24.22
N TYR A 204 10.64 -2.13 -23.74
CA TYR A 204 11.81 -2.45 -22.93
C TYR A 204 12.79 -3.41 -23.63
N TYR A 205 12.57 -3.70 -24.93
CA TYR A 205 13.41 -4.61 -25.71
C TYR A 205 14.78 -4.04 -26.09
N ASP A 206 14.86 -2.71 -26.22
CA ASP A 206 16.09 -1.94 -26.39
C ASP A 206 15.96 -0.66 -25.59
N PHE A 207 16.03 -0.79 -24.27
CA PHE A 207 15.79 0.31 -23.34
C PHE A 207 17.08 0.65 -22.60
N SER A 208 17.44 1.93 -22.62
CA SER A 208 18.56 2.47 -21.85
C SER A 208 18.16 3.84 -21.30
N THR A 209 18.29 4.01 -19.98
CA THR A 209 18.08 5.31 -19.35
C THR A 209 18.96 5.47 -18.11
N VAL A 210 19.29 6.71 -17.78
CA VAL A 210 20.07 7.03 -16.57
C VAL A 210 19.30 6.60 -15.33
N LEU A 211 19.98 5.95 -14.37
CA LEU A 211 19.37 5.38 -13.16
C LEU A 211 18.48 6.40 -12.40
N SER A 212 18.97 7.63 -12.22
CA SER A 212 18.22 8.72 -11.58
C SER A 212 16.92 9.15 -12.28
N LYS A 213 16.69 8.71 -13.52
CA LYS A 213 15.49 9.02 -14.32
C LYS A 213 14.56 7.82 -14.52
N VAL A 214 14.95 6.63 -14.04
CA VAL A 214 14.08 5.45 -14.09
C VAL A 214 12.88 5.68 -13.17
N SER A 215 11.68 5.62 -13.73
CA SER A 215 10.44 5.75 -12.94
C SER A 215 10.08 4.43 -12.24
N GLY A 216 9.28 4.51 -11.17
CA GLY A 216 8.88 3.34 -10.39
C GLY A 216 8.16 2.27 -11.24
N TYR A 217 7.18 2.67 -12.05
CA TYR A 217 6.48 1.73 -12.92
C TYR A 217 7.40 1.07 -13.97
N GLN A 218 8.43 1.77 -14.47
CA GLN A 218 9.43 1.17 -15.37
C GLN A 218 10.25 0.12 -14.64
N THR A 219 10.71 0.42 -13.42
CA THR A 219 11.42 -0.55 -12.58
C THR A 219 10.60 -1.81 -12.37
N LEU A 220 9.32 -1.69 -11.98
CA LEU A 220 8.44 -2.85 -11.77
C LEU A 220 8.20 -3.64 -13.06
N ALA A 221 7.96 -2.96 -14.18
CA ALA A 221 7.75 -3.61 -15.47
C ALA A 221 9.00 -4.37 -15.95
N ILE A 222 10.18 -3.75 -15.83
CA ILE A 222 11.46 -4.35 -16.21
C ILE A 222 11.78 -5.55 -15.32
N ASN A 223 11.61 -5.42 -13.99
CA ASN A 223 11.81 -6.51 -13.04
C ASN A 223 10.89 -7.70 -13.32
N ARG A 224 9.63 -7.45 -13.66
CA ARG A 224 8.68 -8.50 -14.04
C ARG A 224 9.09 -9.18 -15.33
N GLY A 225 9.45 -8.42 -16.37
CA GLY A 225 9.93 -8.98 -17.65
C GLY A 225 11.21 -9.81 -17.49
N GLU A 226 12.10 -9.42 -16.58
CA GLU A 226 13.28 -10.21 -16.20
C GLU A 226 12.91 -11.51 -15.49
N LYS A 227 11.99 -11.45 -14.52
CA LYS A 227 11.49 -12.62 -13.76
C LYS A 227 10.75 -13.63 -14.66
N GLU A 228 9.98 -13.14 -15.62
CA GLU A 228 9.31 -13.92 -16.67
C GLU A 228 10.29 -14.42 -17.75
N LYS A 229 11.58 -14.08 -17.63
CA LYS A 229 12.68 -14.47 -18.53
C LYS A 229 12.56 -13.91 -19.97
N ILE A 230 11.78 -12.86 -20.18
CA ILE A 230 11.63 -12.18 -21.48
C ILE A 230 12.73 -11.14 -21.69
N LEU A 231 13.15 -10.47 -20.61
CA LEU A 231 14.19 -9.44 -20.61
C LEU A 231 15.48 -9.92 -19.93
N THR A 232 16.60 -9.32 -20.31
CA THR A 232 17.85 -9.27 -19.54
C THR A 232 18.10 -7.84 -19.09
N VAL A 233 18.50 -7.67 -17.83
CA VAL A 233 18.69 -6.35 -17.23
C VAL A 233 20.09 -6.26 -16.64
N LYS A 234 20.75 -5.13 -16.84
CA LYS A 234 22.06 -4.82 -16.25
C LYS A 234 22.17 -3.34 -15.93
N ILE A 235 23.07 -3.01 -15.01
CA ILE A 235 23.50 -1.62 -14.80
C ILE A 235 24.83 -1.39 -15.51
N GLU A 236 24.87 -0.41 -16.41
CA GLU A 236 26.10 0.08 -17.01
C GLU A 236 26.65 1.24 -16.16
N ALA A 237 27.67 0.95 -15.36
CA ALA A 237 28.34 1.92 -14.50
C ALA A 237 29.41 2.72 -15.26
N PRO A 238 29.70 3.97 -14.84
CA PRO A 238 30.79 4.77 -15.42
C PRO A 238 32.16 4.27 -14.92
N GLU A 239 32.62 3.12 -15.41
CA GLU A 239 33.80 2.40 -14.89
C GLU A 239 35.07 3.27 -14.89
N ASP A 240 35.33 4.01 -15.96
CA ASP A 240 36.52 4.87 -16.07
C ASP A 240 36.58 5.95 -14.98
N ASP A 241 35.44 6.56 -14.65
CA ASP A 241 35.35 7.57 -13.59
C ASP A 241 35.62 6.94 -12.20
N ILE A 242 35.09 5.73 -12.00
CA ILE A 242 35.22 4.98 -10.74
C ILE A 242 36.67 4.51 -10.54
N LEU A 243 37.29 3.93 -11.57
CA LEU A 243 38.68 3.48 -11.51
C LEU A 243 39.62 4.67 -11.29
N ARG A 244 39.40 5.80 -11.98
CA ARG A 244 40.18 7.02 -11.75
C ARG A 244 40.05 7.54 -10.33
N TYR A 245 38.85 7.48 -9.75
CA TYR A 245 38.63 7.83 -8.35
C TYR A 245 39.39 6.91 -7.39
N LEU A 246 39.29 5.59 -7.58
CA LEU A 246 39.97 4.59 -6.74
C LEU A 246 41.49 4.72 -6.85
N CYS A 247 42.05 4.80 -8.07
CA CYS A 247 43.48 5.02 -8.29
C CYS A 247 43.96 6.29 -7.56
N LYS A 248 43.23 7.41 -7.68
CA LYS A 248 43.58 8.65 -6.97
C LYS A 248 43.55 8.52 -5.45
N LYS A 249 42.73 7.61 -4.90
CA LYS A 249 42.60 7.41 -3.45
C LYS A 249 43.63 6.42 -2.88
N VAL A 250 43.96 5.40 -3.65
CA VAL A 250 44.83 4.30 -3.22
C VAL A 250 46.30 4.57 -3.58
N ILE A 251 46.57 5.10 -4.77
CA ILE A 251 47.92 5.39 -5.25
C ILE A 251 48.27 6.82 -4.82
N VAL A 252 49.00 6.92 -3.72
CA VAL A 252 49.41 8.19 -3.11
C VAL A 252 50.79 8.65 -3.58
N LYS A 253 51.58 7.73 -4.15
CA LYS A 253 52.90 8.00 -4.71
C LYS A 253 53.13 7.14 -5.95
N GLU A 254 53.54 7.76 -7.06
CA GLU A 254 53.98 7.02 -8.23
C GLU A 254 55.29 6.28 -7.91
N ASN A 255 55.24 4.95 -8.05
CA ASN A 255 56.36 4.04 -7.86
C ASN A 255 56.34 2.99 -8.97
N GLU A 256 57.38 2.94 -9.80
CA GLU A 256 57.43 2.04 -10.98
C GLU A 256 57.28 0.55 -10.63
N TYR A 257 57.64 0.15 -9.41
CA TYR A 257 57.58 -1.25 -8.96
C TYR A 257 56.20 -1.64 -8.45
N THR A 258 55.50 -0.76 -7.72
CA THR A 258 54.21 -1.10 -7.09
C THR A 258 52.99 -0.59 -7.86
N THR A 259 53.11 0.49 -8.62
CA THR A 259 51.96 1.13 -9.30
C THR A 259 51.24 0.19 -10.27
N PRO A 260 51.92 -0.57 -11.16
CA PRO A 260 51.22 -1.46 -12.08
C PRO A 260 50.38 -2.52 -11.36
N TYR A 261 50.91 -3.08 -10.27
CA TYR A 261 50.21 -4.06 -9.43
C TYR A 261 49.00 -3.47 -8.70
N LEU A 262 49.10 -2.23 -8.23
CA LEU A 262 47.99 -1.53 -7.58
C LEU A 262 46.88 -1.20 -8.59
N GLU A 263 47.21 -0.76 -9.81
CA GLU A 263 46.22 -0.50 -10.86
C GLU A 263 45.46 -1.76 -11.27
N GLU A 264 46.17 -2.87 -11.48
CA GLU A 264 45.56 -4.16 -11.79
C GLU A 264 44.64 -4.64 -10.65
N MET A 265 45.12 -4.55 -9.41
CA MET A 265 44.36 -4.96 -8.23
C MET A 265 43.13 -4.07 -7.99
N ILE A 266 43.21 -2.77 -8.23
CA ILE A 266 42.06 -1.86 -8.16
C ILE A 266 41.01 -2.24 -9.21
N ALA A 267 41.43 -2.52 -10.44
CA ALA A 267 40.54 -2.94 -11.51
C ALA A 267 39.86 -4.28 -11.20
N ASP A 268 40.59 -5.27 -10.68
CA ASP A 268 40.02 -6.55 -10.24
C ASP A 268 39.08 -6.37 -9.04
N SER A 269 39.50 -5.62 -8.01
CA SER A 269 38.67 -5.33 -6.83
C SER A 269 37.33 -4.71 -7.23
N TYR A 270 37.36 -3.69 -8.10
CA TYR A 270 36.15 -3.08 -8.60
C TYR A 270 35.28 -4.10 -9.36
N LYS A 271 35.82 -4.75 -10.39
CA LYS A 271 35.06 -5.63 -11.28
C LYS A 271 34.47 -6.85 -10.57
N ARG A 272 35.25 -7.48 -9.69
CA ARG A 272 34.91 -8.75 -9.05
C ARG A 272 34.11 -8.58 -7.76
N LEU A 273 34.40 -7.56 -6.96
CA LEU A 273 33.88 -7.43 -5.60
C LEU A 273 32.93 -6.24 -5.44
N ILE A 274 33.29 -5.06 -5.96
CA ILE A 274 32.53 -3.83 -5.73
C ILE A 274 31.34 -3.73 -6.69
N ALA A 275 31.57 -3.80 -8.00
CA ALA A 275 30.55 -3.57 -9.02
C ALA A 275 29.33 -4.50 -8.86
N PRO A 276 29.47 -5.84 -8.66
CA PRO A 276 28.31 -6.73 -8.49
C PRO A 276 27.56 -6.49 -7.17
N ALA A 277 28.23 -5.96 -6.14
CA ALA A 277 27.59 -5.60 -4.89
C ALA A 277 26.79 -4.30 -5.03
N ILE A 278 27.41 -3.25 -5.60
CA ILE A 278 26.77 -1.96 -5.84
C ILE A 278 25.61 -2.07 -6.84
N GLU A 279 25.74 -2.88 -7.89
CA GLU A 279 24.64 -3.12 -8.83
C GLU A 279 23.43 -3.72 -8.12
N ARG A 280 23.62 -4.75 -7.28
CA ARG A 280 22.53 -5.36 -6.49
C ARG A 280 21.90 -4.36 -5.54
N GLU A 281 22.71 -3.55 -4.86
CA GLU A 281 22.22 -2.51 -3.94
C GLU A 281 21.37 -1.48 -4.67
N ILE A 282 21.84 -0.95 -5.81
CA ILE A 282 21.08 0.03 -6.59
C ILE A 282 19.80 -0.59 -7.17
N ARG A 283 19.85 -1.83 -7.68
CA ARG A 283 18.66 -2.55 -8.16
C ARG A 283 17.64 -2.74 -7.03
N ASN A 284 18.10 -3.07 -5.82
CA ASN A 284 17.24 -3.20 -4.64
C ASN A 284 16.64 -1.85 -4.24
N GLU A 285 17.43 -0.79 -4.19
CA GLU A 285 16.97 0.58 -3.85
C GLU A 285 15.91 1.07 -4.84
N LEU A 286 16.14 0.87 -6.15
CA LEU A 286 15.15 1.19 -7.19
C LEU A 286 13.86 0.38 -7.00
N THR A 287 13.99 -0.89 -6.66
CA THR A 287 12.85 -1.78 -6.46
C THR A 287 12.04 -1.37 -5.23
N GLU A 288 12.70 -1.15 -4.09
CA GLU A 288 12.04 -0.71 -2.85
C GLU A 288 11.32 0.63 -3.05
N THR A 289 11.99 1.61 -3.68
CA THR A 289 11.39 2.91 -3.98
C THR A 289 10.16 2.77 -4.91
N ALA A 290 10.25 1.89 -5.90
CA ALA A 290 9.16 1.63 -6.84
C ALA A 290 7.98 0.91 -6.17
N GLU A 291 8.25 -0.08 -5.31
CA GLU A 291 7.25 -0.77 -4.51
C GLU A 291 6.52 0.20 -3.58
N ASP A 292 7.24 1.08 -2.90
CA ASP A 292 6.66 2.04 -1.94
C ASP A 292 5.75 3.04 -2.63
N GLY A 293 6.16 3.55 -3.79
CA GLY A 293 5.32 4.38 -4.65
C GLY A 293 4.05 3.65 -5.07
N ALA A 294 4.17 2.40 -5.56
CA ALA A 294 3.04 1.61 -6.02
C ALA A 294 2.07 1.25 -4.87
N ILE A 295 2.58 0.85 -3.71
CA ILE A 295 1.79 0.54 -2.52
C ILE A 295 0.97 1.75 -2.09
N ARG A 296 1.54 2.96 -2.12
CA ARG A 296 0.81 4.19 -1.80
C ARG A 296 -0.36 4.42 -2.76
N VAL A 297 -0.15 4.21 -4.06
CA VAL A 297 -1.22 4.32 -5.07
C VAL A 297 -2.29 3.26 -4.84
N PHE A 298 -1.90 2.03 -4.53
CA PHE A 298 -2.84 0.94 -4.26
C PHE A 298 -3.66 1.20 -2.99
N GLY A 299 -3.03 1.76 -1.95
CA GLY A 299 -3.71 2.18 -0.73
C GLY A 299 -4.77 3.24 -1.01
N LYS A 300 -4.44 4.27 -1.79
CA LYS A 300 -5.41 5.29 -2.23
C LYS A 300 -6.56 4.68 -3.04
N ASN A 301 -6.25 3.78 -3.99
CA ASN A 301 -7.29 3.11 -4.78
C ASN A 301 -8.22 2.25 -3.92
N LEU A 302 -7.66 1.55 -2.93
CA LEU A 302 -8.43 0.75 -1.98
C LEU A 302 -9.33 1.62 -1.11
N GLU A 303 -8.79 2.70 -0.53
CA GLU A 303 -9.55 3.66 0.28
C GLU A 303 -10.79 4.15 -0.48
N GLN A 304 -10.60 4.59 -1.72
CA GLN A 304 -11.69 5.10 -2.55
C GLN A 304 -12.73 4.03 -2.88
N LEU A 305 -12.34 2.77 -3.05
CA LEU A 305 -13.26 1.67 -3.26
C LEU A 305 -14.07 1.34 -2.00
N LEU A 306 -13.42 1.35 -0.83
CA LEU A 306 -14.05 1.09 0.47
C LEU A 306 -15.01 2.20 0.88
N MET A 307 -14.67 3.44 0.55
CA MET A 307 -15.43 4.63 0.93
C MET A 307 -16.58 4.96 -0.04
N GLN A 308 -16.86 4.10 -1.03
CA GLN A 308 -17.99 4.31 -1.93
C GLN A 308 -19.33 4.42 -1.14
N PRO A 309 -20.23 5.34 -1.54
CA PRO A 309 -21.54 5.49 -0.91
C PRO A 309 -22.36 4.19 -0.94
N PRO A 310 -22.89 3.74 0.20
CA PRO A 310 -23.80 2.60 0.24
C PRO A 310 -25.16 2.92 -0.42
N ILE A 311 -25.80 1.93 -1.06
CA ILE A 311 -27.21 2.01 -1.49
C ILE A 311 -28.07 1.16 -0.54
N ALA A 312 -28.29 1.69 0.66
CA ALA A 312 -29.05 1.03 1.72
C ALA A 312 -30.56 0.98 1.45
N GLY A 313 -31.25 0.02 2.07
CA GLY A 313 -32.72 -0.06 2.07
C GLY A 313 -33.34 -0.49 0.73
N LYS A 314 -32.58 -1.19 -0.11
CA LYS A 314 -33.05 -1.72 -1.40
C LYS A 314 -32.94 -3.24 -1.43
N VAL A 315 -33.94 -3.89 -2.01
CA VAL A 315 -33.86 -5.29 -2.43
C VAL A 315 -33.07 -5.36 -3.74
N VAL A 316 -31.98 -6.11 -3.73
CA VAL A 316 -30.98 -6.15 -4.82
C VAL A 316 -30.90 -7.56 -5.39
N LEU A 317 -30.88 -7.67 -6.72
CA LEU A 317 -30.47 -8.88 -7.44
C LEU A 317 -28.99 -8.77 -7.79
N GLY A 318 -28.13 -9.58 -7.17
CA GLY A 318 -26.77 -9.80 -7.63
C GLY A 318 -26.76 -10.70 -8.86
N TRP A 319 -26.03 -10.29 -9.88
CA TRP A 319 -25.84 -11.01 -11.13
C TRP A 319 -24.36 -11.21 -11.36
N ASP A 320 -23.89 -12.44 -11.15
CA ASP A 320 -22.53 -12.89 -11.45
C ASP A 320 -22.47 -13.47 -12.87
N PRO A 321 -21.94 -12.73 -13.85
CA PRO A 321 -21.97 -13.13 -15.26
C PRO A 321 -21.01 -14.29 -15.54
N ALA A 322 -21.43 -15.23 -16.40
CA ALA A 322 -20.52 -16.22 -16.95
C ALA A 322 -21.08 -16.86 -18.23
N PHE A 323 -20.18 -17.32 -19.10
CA PHE A 323 -20.52 -18.08 -20.31
C PHE A 323 -20.93 -19.53 -19.99
N ARG A 324 -19.96 -20.46 -20.02
CA ARG A 324 -20.21 -21.91 -19.98
C ARG A 324 -20.92 -22.39 -18.72
N THR A 325 -20.63 -21.78 -17.58
CA THR A 325 -21.16 -22.20 -16.28
C THR A 325 -22.48 -21.51 -15.92
N GLY A 326 -23.04 -20.68 -16.81
CA GLY A 326 -24.25 -19.89 -16.59
C GLY A 326 -24.04 -18.72 -15.63
N CYS A 327 -24.90 -17.70 -15.72
CA CYS A 327 -24.89 -16.56 -14.80
C CYS A 327 -25.55 -16.97 -13.47
N LYS A 328 -24.92 -16.65 -12.35
CA LYS A 328 -25.46 -16.94 -11.01
C LYS A 328 -26.16 -15.70 -10.49
N LEU A 329 -27.38 -15.90 -10.01
CA LEU A 329 -28.21 -14.84 -9.48
C LEU A 329 -28.45 -15.08 -8.00
N ALA A 330 -28.42 -14.01 -7.21
CA ALA A 330 -28.77 -14.02 -5.80
C ALA A 330 -29.63 -12.81 -5.47
N VAL A 331 -30.77 -13.02 -4.79
CA VAL A 331 -31.60 -11.92 -4.29
C VAL A 331 -31.26 -11.70 -2.83
N VAL A 332 -30.96 -10.46 -2.47
CA VAL A 332 -30.80 -10.04 -1.07
C VAL A 332 -31.86 -9.01 -0.71
N ASP A 333 -32.43 -9.12 0.48
CA ASP A 333 -33.34 -8.13 1.03
C ASP A 333 -32.62 -6.85 1.47
N GLU A 334 -33.37 -5.88 1.98
CA GLU A 334 -32.86 -4.58 2.45
C GLU A 334 -31.78 -4.66 3.53
N THR A 335 -31.68 -5.80 4.23
CA THR A 335 -30.70 -6.07 5.29
C THR A 335 -29.50 -6.89 4.80
N GLY A 336 -29.52 -7.29 3.53
CA GLY A 336 -28.51 -8.17 2.92
C GLY A 336 -28.74 -9.65 3.18
N LYS A 337 -29.87 -10.05 3.75
CA LYS A 337 -30.22 -11.47 3.91
C LYS A 337 -30.59 -12.06 2.55
N VAL A 338 -30.03 -13.23 2.24
CA VAL A 338 -30.30 -13.92 0.98
C VAL A 338 -31.73 -14.50 1.01
N LEU A 339 -32.52 -14.16 -0.01
CA LEU A 339 -33.90 -14.62 -0.20
C LEU A 339 -34.00 -15.80 -1.17
N ASP A 340 -33.19 -15.77 -2.24
CA ASP A 340 -33.23 -16.78 -3.30
C ASP A 340 -31.93 -16.79 -4.11
N THR A 341 -31.65 -17.91 -4.77
CA THR A 341 -30.53 -18.04 -5.70
C THR A 341 -30.92 -18.92 -6.88
N ILE A 342 -30.43 -18.60 -8.09
CA ILE A 342 -30.66 -19.42 -9.28
C ILE A 342 -29.51 -19.28 -10.27
N VAL A 343 -29.32 -20.31 -11.11
CA VAL A 343 -28.40 -20.25 -12.25
C VAL A 343 -29.22 -20.15 -13.53
N VAL A 344 -28.90 -19.16 -14.35
CA VAL A 344 -29.53 -18.92 -15.66
C VAL A 344 -28.48 -18.96 -16.77
N PHE A 345 -28.89 -19.18 -18.02
CA PHE A 345 -27.95 -19.35 -19.14
C PHE A 345 -28.24 -18.39 -20.30
N PRO A 346 -28.23 -17.06 -20.08
CA PRO A 346 -28.60 -16.08 -21.10
C PRO A 346 -27.56 -15.89 -22.19
N THR A 347 -26.31 -16.26 -21.94
CA THR A 347 -25.16 -16.05 -22.83
C THR A 347 -24.74 -17.32 -23.55
N GLU A 348 -23.74 -17.21 -24.43
CA GLU A 348 -23.12 -18.36 -25.07
C GLU A 348 -22.55 -19.36 -24.05
N PRO A 349 -22.58 -20.68 -24.33
CA PRO A 349 -23.08 -21.30 -25.57
C PRO A 349 -24.60 -21.59 -25.60
N GLN A 350 -25.32 -21.48 -24.49
CA GLN A 350 -26.73 -21.92 -24.44
C GLN A 350 -27.73 -20.87 -24.94
N ASN A 351 -27.43 -19.57 -24.81
CA ASN A 351 -28.24 -18.46 -25.33
C ASN A 351 -29.74 -18.52 -24.96
N LYS A 352 -30.07 -18.98 -23.75
CA LYS A 352 -31.45 -19.11 -23.22
C LYS A 352 -31.99 -17.77 -22.72
N VAL A 353 -31.99 -16.75 -23.59
CA VAL A 353 -32.36 -15.37 -23.26
C VAL A 353 -33.83 -15.28 -22.83
N ALA A 354 -34.77 -15.81 -23.61
CA ALA A 354 -36.20 -15.73 -23.31
C ALA A 354 -36.57 -16.45 -22.00
N GLU A 355 -35.96 -17.61 -21.73
CA GLU A 355 -36.12 -18.35 -20.48
C GLU A 355 -35.61 -17.52 -19.30
N THR A 356 -34.42 -16.92 -19.44
CA THR A 356 -33.80 -16.07 -18.41
C THR A 356 -34.67 -14.86 -18.10
N LYS A 357 -35.15 -14.13 -19.12
CA LYS A 357 -36.05 -12.98 -18.93
C LYS A 357 -37.29 -13.37 -18.15
N ARG A 358 -37.94 -14.49 -18.50
CA ARG A 358 -39.14 -14.97 -17.79
C ARG A 358 -38.85 -15.24 -16.31
N ILE A 359 -37.74 -15.92 -16.02
CA ILE A 359 -37.32 -16.23 -14.64
C ILE A 359 -37.06 -14.94 -13.85
N VAL A 360 -36.23 -14.04 -14.40
CA VAL A 360 -35.82 -12.82 -13.70
C VAL A 360 -36.99 -11.88 -13.48
N LYS A 361 -37.90 -11.72 -14.46
CA LYS A 361 -39.14 -10.96 -14.27
C LYS A 361 -40.00 -11.52 -13.14
N ALA A 362 -40.14 -12.84 -13.05
CA ALA A 362 -40.88 -13.47 -11.96
C ALA A 362 -40.22 -13.22 -10.59
N MET A 363 -38.88 -13.22 -10.52
CA MET A 363 -38.14 -12.88 -9.29
C MET A 363 -38.31 -11.41 -8.91
N ILE A 364 -38.27 -10.50 -9.90
CA ILE A 364 -38.47 -9.06 -9.69
C ILE A 364 -39.83 -8.81 -9.03
N GLU A 365 -40.90 -9.44 -9.53
CA GLU A 365 -42.23 -9.29 -8.93
C GLU A 365 -42.33 -9.97 -7.57
N LYS A 366 -41.83 -11.21 -7.44
CA LYS A 366 -41.92 -11.99 -6.20
C LYS A 366 -41.23 -11.29 -5.02
N TYR A 367 -40.06 -10.70 -5.25
CA TYR A 367 -39.23 -10.11 -4.20
C TYR A 367 -39.24 -8.59 -4.17
N ASN A 368 -40.02 -7.94 -5.04
CA ASN A 368 -40.06 -6.47 -5.15
C ASN A 368 -38.66 -5.87 -5.43
N ILE A 369 -37.91 -6.51 -6.33
CA ILE A 369 -36.54 -6.11 -6.66
C ILE A 369 -36.58 -4.73 -7.33
N SER A 370 -35.72 -3.82 -6.85
CA SER A 370 -35.64 -2.45 -7.36
C SER A 370 -34.33 -2.17 -8.10
N LEU A 371 -33.32 -3.01 -7.90
CA LEU A 371 -31.96 -2.78 -8.38
C LEU A 371 -31.28 -4.11 -8.75
N ILE A 372 -30.55 -4.12 -9.86
CA ILE A 372 -29.73 -5.24 -10.31
C ILE A 372 -28.25 -4.84 -10.24
N SER A 373 -27.46 -5.56 -9.45
CA SER A 373 -26.01 -5.40 -9.33
C SER A 373 -25.32 -6.40 -10.24
N VAL A 374 -24.63 -5.95 -11.29
CA VAL A 374 -23.98 -6.82 -12.29
C VAL A 374 -22.47 -6.79 -12.08
N GLY A 375 -21.84 -7.95 -11.90
CA GLY A 375 -20.39 -8.07 -11.87
C GLY A 375 -19.74 -7.58 -13.16
N ASN A 376 -18.58 -6.93 -13.08
CA ASN A 376 -17.87 -6.36 -14.22
C ASN A 376 -16.88 -7.31 -14.90
N GLY A 377 -16.94 -8.62 -14.64
CA GLY A 377 -16.01 -9.59 -15.21
C GLY A 377 -16.47 -10.22 -16.51
N THR A 378 -16.18 -11.52 -16.65
CA THR A 378 -16.38 -12.27 -17.89
C THR A 378 -17.85 -12.41 -18.20
N ALA A 379 -18.27 -12.14 -19.45
CA ALA A 379 -19.66 -12.17 -19.89
C ALA A 379 -20.57 -11.07 -19.29
N SER A 380 -19.98 -10.07 -18.61
CA SER A 380 -20.72 -8.95 -18.02
C SER A 380 -21.50 -8.16 -19.06
N ARG A 381 -20.90 -7.97 -20.24
CA ARG A 381 -21.51 -7.21 -21.33
C ARG A 381 -22.71 -7.93 -21.95
N GLU A 382 -22.54 -9.21 -22.25
CA GLU A 382 -23.59 -10.05 -22.82
C GLU A 382 -24.78 -10.14 -21.84
N SER A 383 -24.48 -10.19 -20.54
CA SER A 383 -25.50 -10.10 -19.48
C SER A 383 -26.17 -8.72 -19.43
N GLU A 384 -25.41 -7.63 -19.53
CA GLU A 384 -25.90 -6.25 -19.54
C GLU A 384 -26.92 -6.02 -20.67
N LEU A 385 -26.63 -6.52 -21.89
CA LEU A 385 -27.55 -6.44 -23.03
C LEU A 385 -28.89 -7.14 -22.75
N VAL A 386 -28.85 -8.33 -22.15
CA VAL A 386 -30.04 -9.09 -21.78
C VAL A 386 -30.85 -8.38 -20.69
N ILE A 387 -30.16 -7.79 -19.71
CA ILE A 387 -30.78 -6.99 -18.64
C ILE A 387 -31.47 -5.77 -19.23
N VAL A 388 -30.79 -4.96 -20.03
CA VAL A 388 -31.38 -3.73 -20.62
C VAL A 388 -32.59 -4.06 -21.49
N ASP A 389 -32.49 -5.07 -22.33
CA ASP A 389 -33.60 -5.51 -23.18
C ASP A 389 -34.79 -6.00 -22.33
N MET A 390 -34.52 -6.71 -21.23
CA MET A 390 -35.55 -7.11 -20.26
C MET A 390 -36.18 -5.91 -19.54
N LEU A 391 -35.39 -4.91 -19.14
CA LEU A 391 -35.87 -3.74 -18.41
C LEU A 391 -36.85 -2.90 -19.24
N LYS A 392 -36.67 -2.83 -20.57
CA LYS A 392 -37.62 -2.18 -21.51
C LYS A 392 -39.00 -2.83 -21.52
N GLU A 393 -39.09 -4.10 -21.13
CA GLU A 393 -40.33 -4.88 -21.10
C GLU A 393 -41.01 -4.88 -19.72
N LEU A 394 -40.51 -4.12 -18.74
CA LEU A 394 -41.06 -4.01 -17.38
C LEU A 394 -41.96 -2.78 -17.22
N ASN A 395 -43.04 -2.93 -16.46
CA ASN A 395 -43.97 -1.84 -16.14
C ASN A 395 -43.60 -1.09 -14.84
N ARG A 396 -42.38 -1.27 -14.33
CA ARG A 396 -41.93 -0.71 -13.06
C ARG A 396 -40.47 -0.24 -13.16
N PRO A 397 -40.08 0.79 -12.40
CA PRO A 397 -38.73 1.32 -12.45
C PRO A 397 -37.76 0.36 -11.75
N VAL A 398 -37.06 -0.44 -12.54
CA VAL A 398 -35.90 -1.24 -12.10
C VAL A 398 -34.69 -0.71 -12.83
N GLN A 399 -33.62 -0.45 -12.10
CA GLN A 399 -32.36 0.03 -12.65
C GLN A 399 -31.28 -1.04 -12.46
N TYR A 400 -30.17 -0.89 -13.18
CA TYR A 400 -29.00 -1.73 -12.96
C TYR A 400 -27.76 -0.88 -12.72
N ILE A 401 -26.75 -1.50 -12.13
CA ILE A 401 -25.43 -0.93 -11.93
C ILE A 401 -24.36 -2.00 -12.18
N ILE A 402 -23.23 -1.55 -12.72
CA ILE A 402 -22.05 -2.38 -12.85
C ILE A 402 -21.20 -2.26 -11.58
N THR A 403 -21.02 -3.35 -10.88
CA THR A 403 -20.28 -3.45 -9.62
C THR A 403 -18.93 -4.10 -9.87
N ASN A 404 -17.88 -3.59 -9.21
CA ASN A 404 -16.57 -4.24 -9.26
C ASN A 404 -16.66 -5.62 -8.59
N GLU A 405 -16.35 -6.70 -9.32
CA GLU A 405 -16.34 -8.07 -8.82
C GLU A 405 -14.95 -8.53 -8.34
N ALA A 406 -13.93 -7.67 -8.40
CA ALA A 406 -12.59 -8.01 -7.95
C ALA A 406 -12.61 -8.58 -6.52
N GLY A 407 -11.94 -9.71 -6.32
CA GLY A 407 -11.94 -10.45 -5.06
C GLY A 407 -13.21 -11.26 -4.75
N ALA A 408 -14.30 -11.18 -5.54
CA ALA A 408 -15.54 -11.93 -5.27
C ALA A 408 -15.33 -13.45 -5.36
N SER A 409 -14.49 -13.88 -6.32
CA SER A 409 -14.05 -15.27 -6.45
C SER A 409 -13.17 -15.74 -5.29
N VAL A 410 -12.34 -14.84 -4.75
CA VAL A 410 -11.49 -15.13 -3.58
C VAL A 410 -12.35 -15.26 -2.32
N TYR A 411 -13.34 -14.37 -2.15
CA TYR A 411 -14.33 -14.48 -1.08
C TYR A 411 -15.11 -15.79 -1.19
N SER A 412 -15.69 -16.10 -2.35
CA SER A 412 -16.61 -17.23 -2.49
C SER A 412 -15.96 -18.59 -2.27
N ALA A 413 -14.66 -18.71 -2.56
CA ALA A 413 -13.82 -19.88 -2.27
C ALA A 413 -13.23 -19.88 -0.85
N SER A 414 -13.45 -18.82 -0.05
CA SER A 414 -12.88 -18.69 1.28
C SER A 414 -13.58 -19.58 2.32
N LYS A 415 -12.88 -19.83 3.43
CA LYS A 415 -13.45 -20.48 4.61
C LYS A 415 -14.62 -19.66 5.18
N LEU A 416 -14.47 -18.34 5.23
CA LEU A 416 -15.49 -17.42 5.72
C LEU A 416 -16.80 -17.55 4.93
N ALA A 417 -16.75 -17.51 3.60
CA ALA A 417 -17.95 -17.67 2.78
C ALA A 417 -18.58 -19.07 2.91
N THR A 418 -17.76 -20.09 3.17
CA THR A 418 -18.25 -21.45 3.46
C THR A 418 -18.97 -21.52 4.81
N GLU A 419 -18.49 -20.78 5.81
CA GLU A 419 -19.15 -20.65 7.12
C GLU A 419 -20.45 -19.82 7.04
N GLU A 420 -20.46 -18.72 6.27
CA GLU A 420 -21.66 -17.90 6.06
C GLU A 420 -22.72 -18.65 5.22
N PHE A 421 -22.31 -19.43 4.23
CA PHE A 421 -23.20 -20.10 3.26
C PHE A 421 -22.78 -21.56 2.97
N PRO A 422 -22.92 -22.46 3.95
CA PRO A 422 -22.45 -23.84 3.82
C PRO A 422 -23.17 -24.64 2.73
N ASN A 423 -24.44 -24.30 2.46
CA ASN A 423 -25.27 -24.99 1.48
C ASN A 423 -25.20 -24.38 0.07
N PHE A 424 -24.44 -23.30 -0.12
CA PHE A 424 -24.33 -22.64 -1.41
C PHE A 424 -23.06 -23.09 -2.12
N ASP A 425 -23.12 -23.20 -3.44
CA ASP A 425 -21.93 -23.37 -4.26
C ASP A 425 -21.12 -22.06 -4.36
N VAL A 426 -19.91 -22.18 -4.92
CA VAL A 426 -18.97 -21.06 -5.06
C VAL A 426 -19.55 -19.92 -5.92
N GLY A 427 -20.30 -20.22 -6.98
CA GLY A 427 -20.89 -19.20 -7.84
C GLY A 427 -22.04 -18.45 -7.16
N GLN A 428 -22.88 -19.17 -6.41
CA GLN A 428 -23.96 -18.56 -5.63
C GLN A 428 -23.42 -17.59 -4.57
N ARG A 429 -22.35 -17.97 -3.86
CA ARG A 429 -21.67 -17.09 -2.88
C ARG A 429 -21.10 -15.82 -3.54
N SER A 430 -20.55 -15.95 -4.74
CA SER A 430 -20.05 -14.83 -5.52
C SER A 430 -21.17 -13.84 -5.88
N ALA A 431 -22.31 -14.34 -6.39
CA ALA A 431 -23.48 -13.52 -6.69
C ALA A 431 -24.04 -12.79 -5.46
N VAL A 432 -24.04 -13.45 -4.29
CA VAL A 432 -24.42 -12.83 -3.02
C VAL A 432 -23.48 -11.67 -2.67
N SER A 433 -22.16 -11.85 -2.83
CA SER A 433 -21.18 -10.79 -2.56
C SER A 433 -21.38 -9.59 -3.50
N ILE A 434 -21.60 -9.82 -4.80
CA ILE A 434 -21.90 -8.76 -5.77
C ILE A 434 -23.16 -7.96 -5.38
N ALA A 435 -24.19 -8.63 -4.85
CA ALA A 435 -25.40 -7.95 -4.37
C ALA A 435 -25.12 -7.08 -3.12
N ARG A 436 -24.41 -7.64 -2.13
CA ARG A 436 -24.13 -6.98 -0.85
C ARG A 436 -23.15 -5.82 -0.95
N ARG A 437 -22.17 -5.90 -1.85
CA ARG A 437 -21.21 -4.80 -2.13
C ARG A 437 -21.92 -3.50 -2.49
N LEU A 438 -23.05 -3.58 -3.19
CA LEU A 438 -23.81 -2.39 -3.55
C LEU A 438 -24.56 -1.79 -2.34
N GLN A 439 -25.02 -2.64 -1.43
CA GLN A 439 -25.71 -2.21 -0.22
C GLN A 439 -24.77 -1.54 0.76
N ASP A 440 -23.58 -2.13 0.97
CA ASP A 440 -22.49 -1.51 1.72
C ASP A 440 -21.13 -2.04 1.24
N PRO A 441 -20.38 -1.25 0.43
CA PRO A 441 -19.08 -1.65 -0.09
C PRO A 441 -18.08 -2.01 1.01
N LEU A 442 -18.00 -1.18 2.06
CA LEU A 442 -17.05 -1.36 3.15
C LEU A 442 -17.33 -2.68 3.89
N ALA A 443 -18.58 -2.92 4.30
CA ALA A 443 -18.95 -4.09 5.09
C ALA A 443 -18.77 -5.43 4.36
N GLU A 444 -18.82 -5.41 3.03
CA GLU A 444 -18.64 -6.61 2.20
C GLU A 444 -17.19 -6.80 1.74
N LEU A 445 -16.46 -5.72 1.41
CA LEU A 445 -15.06 -5.79 0.95
C LEU A 445 -14.08 -6.15 2.08
N VAL A 446 -14.36 -5.77 3.34
CA VAL A 446 -13.53 -6.15 4.50
C VAL A 446 -13.48 -7.67 4.74
N LYS A 447 -14.39 -8.44 4.15
CA LYS A 447 -14.40 -9.91 4.23
C LYS A 447 -13.33 -10.56 3.34
N ILE A 448 -12.65 -9.76 2.54
CA ILE A 448 -11.68 -10.19 1.53
C ILE A 448 -10.31 -9.74 1.98
N ASP A 449 -9.31 -10.59 1.80
CA ASP A 449 -7.92 -10.17 2.00
C ASP A 449 -7.64 -8.95 1.10
N PRO A 450 -7.24 -7.78 1.66
CA PRO A 450 -7.14 -6.53 0.92
C PRO A 450 -6.26 -6.59 -0.32
N LYS A 451 -5.19 -7.40 -0.31
CA LYS A 451 -4.31 -7.58 -1.48
C LYS A 451 -4.98 -8.32 -2.64
N SER A 452 -6.12 -8.96 -2.37
CA SER A 452 -6.93 -9.68 -3.37
C SER A 452 -8.00 -8.80 -4.00
N ILE A 453 -8.16 -7.56 -3.54
CA ILE A 453 -9.18 -6.62 -4.04
C ILE A 453 -8.80 -6.01 -5.41
N GLY A 454 -7.68 -6.42 -6.01
CA GLY A 454 -7.34 -6.08 -7.41
C GLY A 454 -7.09 -4.59 -7.60
N VAL A 455 -6.27 -4.01 -6.73
CA VAL A 455 -6.06 -2.55 -6.61
C VAL A 455 -4.88 -2.03 -7.45
N GLY A 456 -4.16 -2.93 -8.14
CA GLY A 456 -2.93 -2.58 -8.84
C GLY A 456 -2.39 -3.64 -9.80
N GLN A 457 -1.75 -3.19 -10.90
CA GLN A 457 -1.21 -4.07 -11.95
C GLN A 457 -0.05 -4.96 -11.49
N TYR A 458 0.80 -4.47 -10.58
CA TYR A 458 2.03 -5.13 -10.13
C TYR A 458 1.92 -5.69 -8.69
N GLN A 459 0.71 -5.78 -8.14
CA GLN A 459 0.49 -6.20 -6.75
C GLN A 459 1.04 -7.59 -6.40
N HIS A 460 1.18 -8.49 -7.38
CA HIS A 460 1.73 -9.83 -7.19
C HIS A 460 3.25 -9.90 -7.34
N ASP A 461 3.88 -8.83 -7.83
CA ASP A 461 5.30 -8.78 -8.15
C ASP A 461 6.12 -8.10 -7.06
N MET A 462 5.48 -7.64 -5.98
CA MET A 462 6.07 -6.87 -4.88
C MET A 462 6.15 -7.65 -3.56
N ASN A 463 6.81 -7.06 -2.56
CA ASN A 463 6.85 -7.59 -1.20
C ASN A 463 5.44 -7.73 -0.60
N GLN A 464 4.96 -8.98 -0.54
CA GLN A 464 3.60 -9.30 -0.10
C GLN A 464 3.33 -8.96 1.38
N LYS A 465 4.35 -8.96 2.24
CA LYS A 465 4.21 -8.60 3.65
C LYS A 465 3.95 -7.10 3.77
N LYS A 466 4.81 -6.29 3.15
CA LYS A 466 4.70 -4.82 3.15
C LYS A 466 3.36 -4.37 2.53
N LEU A 467 2.96 -4.98 1.41
CA LEU A 467 1.66 -4.73 0.79
C LEU A 467 0.49 -5.07 1.71
N SER A 468 0.52 -6.24 2.37
CA SER A 468 -0.57 -6.67 3.25
C SER A 468 -0.73 -5.76 4.46
N GLU A 469 0.38 -5.33 5.06
CA GLU A 469 0.38 -4.40 6.20
C GLU A 469 -0.17 -3.03 5.77
N ALA A 470 0.32 -2.46 4.67
CA ALA A 470 -0.12 -1.16 4.18
C ALA A 470 -1.61 -1.14 3.79
N LEU A 471 -2.09 -2.16 3.07
CA LEU A 471 -3.52 -2.23 2.71
C LEU A 471 -4.40 -2.53 3.93
N GLY A 472 -3.90 -3.30 4.90
CA GLY A 472 -4.59 -3.52 6.17
C GLY A 472 -4.80 -2.22 6.96
N ASN A 473 -3.79 -1.35 7.00
CA ASN A 473 -3.89 -0.03 7.62
C ASN A 473 -4.96 0.85 6.94
N VAL A 474 -5.04 0.81 5.60
CA VAL A 474 -6.08 1.54 4.86
C VAL A 474 -7.48 1.05 5.23
N VAL A 475 -7.68 -0.26 5.36
CA VAL A 475 -8.96 -0.81 5.80
C VAL A 475 -9.29 -0.36 7.22
N GLU A 476 -8.33 -0.41 8.14
CA GLU A 476 -8.48 0.10 9.50
C GLU A 476 -8.91 1.57 9.50
N ASP A 477 -8.23 2.43 8.73
CA ASP A 477 -8.55 3.85 8.63
C ASP A 477 -9.98 4.08 8.10
N CYS A 478 -10.38 3.37 7.03
CA CYS A 478 -11.73 3.45 6.47
C CYS A 478 -12.81 3.02 7.48
N VAL A 479 -12.61 1.89 8.16
CA VAL A 479 -13.57 1.34 9.13
C VAL A 479 -13.73 2.27 10.33
N ASN A 480 -12.64 2.84 10.85
CA ASN A 480 -12.69 3.72 12.00
C ASN A 480 -13.18 5.14 11.65
N ASN A 481 -12.97 5.59 10.41
CA ASN A 481 -13.54 6.85 9.93
C ASN A 481 -15.07 6.76 9.83
N VAL A 482 -15.60 5.69 9.23
CA VAL A 482 -17.05 5.45 9.10
C VAL A 482 -17.69 5.10 10.45
N GLY A 483 -17.00 4.30 11.28
CA GLY A 483 -17.55 3.74 12.52
C GLY A 483 -18.53 2.59 12.27
N VAL A 484 -18.74 1.76 13.29
CA VAL A 484 -19.39 0.44 13.11
C VAL A 484 -20.55 0.28 14.08
N ASP A 485 -21.74 -0.14 13.61
CA ASP A 485 -22.84 -0.46 14.53
C ASP A 485 -22.59 -1.82 15.19
N LEU A 486 -22.45 -1.79 16.52
CA LEU A 486 -22.09 -2.94 17.34
C LEU A 486 -23.13 -4.08 17.26
N ASN A 487 -24.39 -3.78 16.98
CA ASN A 487 -25.48 -4.75 16.96
C ASN A 487 -25.71 -5.39 15.60
N THR A 488 -25.16 -4.84 14.51
CA THR A 488 -25.37 -5.38 13.15
C THR A 488 -24.07 -5.82 12.49
N ALA A 489 -22.92 -5.30 12.92
CA ALA A 489 -21.64 -5.60 12.31
C ALA A 489 -21.26 -7.09 12.39
N SER A 490 -20.57 -7.53 11.34
CA SER A 490 -19.94 -8.84 11.25
C SER A 490 -18.62 -8.85 12.04
N ALA A 491 -18.13 -10.05 12.39
CA ALA A 491 -16.81 -10.19 13.00
C ALA A 491 -15.68 -9.67 12.09
N SER A 492 -15.82 -9.82 10.77
CA SER A 492 -14.85 -9.32 9.78
C SER A 492 -14.79 -7.80 9.70
N LEU A 493 -15.88 -7.09 9.99
CA LEU A 493 -15.84 -5.63 10.08
C LEU A 493 -15.27 -5.17 11.43
N LEU A 494 -15.65 -5.87 12.51
CA LEU A 494 -15.21 -5.54 13.86
C LEU A 494 -13.69 -5.73 14.06
N GLU A 495 -13.03 -6.66 13.36
CA GLU A 495 -11.58 -6.88 13.52
C GLU A 495 -10.70 -5.73 13.02
N TYR A 496 -11.28 -4.79 12.26
CA TYR A 496 -10.61 -3.56 11.81
C TYR A 496 -10.96 -2.34 12.69
N VAL A 497 -11.77 -2.51 13.74
CA VAL A 497 -12.02 -1.45 14.70
C VAL A 497 -10.81 -1.31 15.60
N SER A 498 -10.38 -0.06 15.82
CA SER A 498 -9.27 0.29 16.71
C SER A 498 -9.35 -0.46 18.05
N GLY A 499 -8.30 -1.19 18.40
CA GLY A 499 -8.21 -1.96 19.66
C GLY A 499 -8.98 -3.29 19.67
N VAL A 500 -9.61 -3.70 18.56
CA VAL A 500 -10.36 -4.95 18.45
C VAL A 500 -9.57 -5.97 17.63
N SER A 501 -8.99 -6.97 18.30
CA SER A 501 -8.40 -8.11 17.61
C SER A 501 -9.46 -9.04 17.01
N LYS A 502 -9.07 -9.88 16.04
CA LYS A 502 -9.91 -10.96 15.49
C LYS A 502 -10.61 -11.83 16.55
N ALA A 503 -9.92 -12.13 17.66
CA ALA A 503 -10.49 -12.89 18.76
C ALA A 503 -11.57 -12.09 19.51
N ILE A 504 -11.34 -10.80 19.75
CA ILE A 504 -12.32 -9.92 20.40
C ILE A 504 -13.53 -9.72 19.49
N ALA A 505 -13.34 -9.51 18.19
CA ALA A 505 -14.42 -9.37 17.21
C ALA A 505 -15.38 -10.57 17.24
N LYS A 506 -14.84 -11.79 17.26
CA LYS A 506 -15.67 -13.01 17.42
C LYS A 506 -16.42 -13.03 18.74
N ASN A 507 -15.74 -12.69 19.84
CA ASN A 507 -16.35 -12.68 21.18
C ASN A 507 -17.47 -11.61 21.30
N ILE A 508 -17.36 -10.47 20.63
CA ILE A 508 -18.42 -9.45 20.57
C ILE A 508 -19.68 -10.04 19.93
N VAL A 509 -19.52 -10.73 18.79
CA VAL A 509 -20.64 -11.38 18.09
C VAL A 509 -21.25 -12.48 18.95
N THR A 510 -20.43 -13.36 19.54
CA THR A 510 -20.91 -14.41 20.46
C THR A 510 -21.67 -13.83 21.65
N TYR A 511 -21.14 -12.77 22.28
CA TYR A 511 -21.82 -12.11 23.38
C TYR A 511 -23.21 -11.58 22.96
N ARG A 512 -23.32 -10.96 21.78
CA ARG A 512 -24.58 -10.45 21.22
C ARG A 512 -25.58 -11.56 20.92
N GLU A 513 -25.11 -12.72 20.45
CA GLU A 513 -25.95 -13.88 20.17
C GLU A 513 -26.48 -14.52 21.47
N GLU A 514 -25.66 -14.61 22.50
CA GLU A 514 -26.02 -15.24 23.79
C GLU A 514 -26.84 -14.32 24.70
N ASN A 515 -26.53 -13.02 24.73
CA ASN A 515 -27.09 -12.06 25.70
C ASN A 515 -28.10 -11.08 25.05
N GLY A 516 -28.28 -11.17 23.74
CA GLY A 516 -29.06 -10.23 22.95
C GLY A 516 -28.31 -8.93 22.62
N ARG A 517 -29.05 -7.95 22.08
CA ARG A 517 -28.48 -6.68 21.61
C ARG A 517 -27.83 -5.88 22.75
N PHE A 518 -26.68 -5.28 22.45
CA PHE A 518 -26.02 -4.29 23.30
C PHE A 518 -26.90 -3.06 23.47
N LYS A 519 -27.07 -2.61 24.72
CA LYS A 519 -27.87 -1.44 25.09
C LYS A 519 -27.03 -0.23 25.50
N SER A 520 -25.75 -0.46 25.80
CA SER A 520 -24.78 0.59 26.13
C SER A 520 -23.37 0.14 25.79
N ARG A 521 -22.50 1.07 25.40
CA ARG A 521 -21.08 0.78 25.16
C ARG A 521 -20.40 0.14 26.36
N ARG A 522 -20.79 0.48 27.59
CA ARG A 522 -20.21 -0.11 28.81
C ARG A 522 -20.37 -1.64 28.90
N GLU A 523 -21.35 -2.21 28.20
CA GLU A 523 -21.52 -3.66 28.14
C GLU A 523 -20.37 -4.37 27.40
N LEU A 524 -19.58 -3.65 26.59
CA LEU A 524 -18.35 -4.19 25.96
C LEU A 524 -17.35 -4.72 27.00
N LEU A 525 -17.29 -4.15 28.20
CA LEU A 525 -16.41 -4.62 29.27
C LEU A 525 -16.79 -6.00 29.80
N LYS A 526 -17.97 -6.53 29.43
CA LYS A 526 -18.40 -7.89 29.75
C LYS A 526 -17.97 -8.90 28.68
N VAL A 527 -17.45 -8.44 27.55
CA VAL A 527 -16.99 -9.29 26.45
C VAL A 527 -15.65 -9.92 26.83
N ALA A 528 -15.53 -11.23 26.63
CA ALA A 528 -14.31 -11.96 26.94
C ALA A 528 -13.09 -11.38 26.19
N LYS A 529 -11.98 -11.20 26.92
CA LYS A 529 -10.71 -10.63 26.44
C LYS A 529 -10.75 -9.15 26.03
N LEU A 530 -11.87 -8.46 26.21
CA LEU A 530 -11.96 -7.02 26.00
C LEU A 530 -11.68 -6.29 27.33
N GLY A 531 -10.42 -5.91 27.53
CA GLY A 531 -9.98 -5.19 28.74
C GLY A 531 -10.21 -3.67 28.67
N PRO A 532 -9.96 -2.93 29.77
CA PRO A 532 -10.17 -1.48 29.83
C PRO A 532 -9.43 -0.68 28.76
N LYS A 533 -8.19 -1.07 28.41
CA LYS A 533 -7.43 -0.41 27.34
C LYS A 533 -8.07 -0.64 25.97
N ALA A 534 -8.45 -1.89 25.65
CA ALA A 534 -9.15 -2.19 24.41
C ALA A 534 -10.49 -1.44 24.32
N TYR A 535 -11.22 -1.33 25.44
CA TYR A 535 -12.45 -0.53 25.53
C TYR A 535 -12.18 0.95 25.23
N GLU A 536 -11.15 1.55 25.83
CA GLU A 536 -10.74 2.92 25.52
C GLU A 536 -10.49 3.08 24.01
N GLN A 537 -9.72 2.17 23.41
CA GLN A 537 -9.36 2.29 22.00
C GLN A 537 -10.55 2.11 21.04
N CYS A 538 -11.57 1.33 21.39
CA CYS A 538 -12.64 0.95 20.47
C CYS A 538 -13.97 1.68 20.68
N ALA A 539 -14.26 2.15 21.91
CA ALA A 539 -15.63 2.50 22.28
C ALA A 539 -16.21 3.66 21.46
N GLY A 540 -15.40 4.67 21.12
CA GLY A 540 -15.85 5.79 20.28
C GLY A 540 -16.13 5.43 18.82
N PHE A 541 -15.59 4.31 18.34
CA PHE A 541 -15.79 3.83 16.96
C PHE A 541 -16.98 2.86 16.83
N LEU A 542 -17.46 2.32 17.95
CA LEU A 542 -18.59 1.40 18.02
C LEU A 542 -19.87 2.16 18.35
N ARG A 543 -20.84 2.18 17.43
CA ARG A 543 -22.12 2.86 17.59
C ARG A 543 -23.20 1.88 18.05
N ILE A 544 -24.18 2.37 18.81
CA ILE A 544 -25.37 1.63 19.21
C ILE A 544 -26.59 2.44 18.81
N THR A 545 -27.19 2.09 17.67
CA THR A 545 -28.44 2.71 17.24
C THR A 545 -29.57 2.35 18.21
N SER A 546 -30.31 3.36 18.68
CA SER A 546 -31.39 3.20 19.68
C SER A 546 -30.92 2.58 21.01
N GLY A 547 -29.71 2.90 21.46
CA GLY A 547 -29.19 2.54 22.78
C GLY A 547 -29.87 3.27 23.95
N LYS A 548 -29.52 2.93 25.19
CA LYS A 548 -30.03 3.62 26.39
C LYS A 548 -29.56 5.07 26.49
N ASN A 549 -28.35 5.36 25.99
CA ASN A 549 -27.79 6.69 25.94
C ASN A 549 -27.72 7.15 24.47
N PRO A 550 -28.39 8.25 24.08
CA PRO A 550 -28.33 8.76 22.70
C PRO A 550 -26.92 9.08 22.21
N LEU A 551 -25.97 9.40 23.10
CA LEU A 551 -24.56 9.61 22.74
C LEU A 551 -23.88 8.35 22.21
N ASP A 552 -24.37 7.14 22.55
CA ASP A 552 -23.83 5.88 22.02
C ASP A 552 -24.07 5.74 20.50
N ALA A 553 -24.97 6.53 19.90
CA ALA A 553 -25.19 6.59 18.45
C ALA A 553 -24.25 7.57 17.73
N THR A 554 -23.54 8.43 18.48
CA THR A 554 -22.58 9.40 17.96
C THR A 554 -21.15 8.85 18.01
N SER A 555 -20.20 9.58 17.47
CA SER A 555 -18.76 9.27 17.64
C SER A 555 -18.14 10.00 18.85
N VAL A 556 -18.95 10.61 19.72
CA VAL A 556 -18.47 11.16 20.98
C VAL A 556 -17.94 10.00 21.81
N HIS A 557 -16.68 10.09 22.25
CA HIS A 557 -16.07 9.06 23.08
C HIS A 557 -16.71 9.03 24.49
N PRO A 558 -16.88 7.86 25.14
CA PRO A 558 -17.41 7.78 26.50
C PRO A 558 -16.67 8.63 27.55
N GLU A 559 -15.38 8.92 27.34
CA GLU A 559 -14.59 9.82 28.20
C GLU A 559 -15.11 11.28 28.18
N SER A 560 -15.83 11.66 27.12
CA SER A 560 -16.35 13.01 26.89
C SER A 560 -17.86 13.13 27.13
N TYR A 561 -18.52 12.10 27.68
CA TYR A 561 -19.97 12.12 27.90
C TYR A 561 -20.40 13.19 28.89
N GLU A 562 -19.63 13.39 29.96
CA GLU A 562 -19.93 14.44 30.94
C GLU A 562 -19.86 15.83 30.29
N ALA A 563 -18.84 16.08 29.47
CA ALA A 563 -18.67 17.33 28.75
C ALA A 563 -19.79 17.58 27.72
N ALA A 564 -20.17 16.55 26.95
CA ALA A 564 -21.27 16.63 26.00
C ALA A 564 -22.62 16.89 26.69
N THR A 565 -22.85 16.27 27.85
CA THR A 565 -24.08 16.48 28.64
C THR A 565 -24.14 17.92 29.19
N LYS A 566 -23.04 18.42 29.78
CA LYS A 566 -22.94 19.81 30.24
C LYS A 566 -23.16 20.81 29.11
N LEU A 567 -22.58 20.55 27.94
CA LEU A 567 -22.77 21.39 26.75
C LEU A 567 -24.25 21.51 26.36
N LEU A 568 -24.97 20.38 26.33
CA LEU A 568 -26.40 20.36 26.02
C LEU A 568 -27.22 21.15 27.04
N GLU A 569 -26.98 20.91 28.33
CA GLU A 569 -27.66 21.62 29.42
C GLU A 569 -27.44 23.14 29.34
N MET A 570 -26.19 23.56 29.08
CA MET A 570 -25.83 24.98 28.93
C MET A 570 -26.52 25.65 27.73
N LEU A 571 -26.80 24.87 26.69
CA LEU A 571 -27.46 25.34 25.46
C LEU A 571 -28.98 25.10 25.48
N GLY A 572 -29.52 24.57 26.58
CA GLY A 572 -30.96 24.37 26.78
C GLY A 572 -31.54 23.13 26.11
N TYR A 573 -30.70 22.16 25.75
CA TYR A 573 -31.10 20.88 25.15
C TYR A 573 -31.05 19.74 26.17
N GLN A 574 -31.80 18.67 25.88
CA GLN A 574 -31.77 17.39 26.59
C GLN A 574 -31.07 16.33 25.73
N LEU A 575 -30.68 15.20 26.34
CA LEU A 575 -30.02 14.10 25.62
C LEU A 575 -30.92 13.49 24.54
N GLU A 576 -32.23 13.45 24.77
CA GLU A 576 -33.22 12.90 23.84
C GLU A 576 -33.32 13.73 22.55
N ASP A 577 -32.98 15.02 22.60
CA ASP A 577 -33.02 15.92 21.44
C ASP A 577 -31.95 15.57 20.39
N ILE A 578 -30.95 14.75 20.76
CA ILE A 578 -29.89 14.30 19.85
C ILE A 578 -30.46 13.45 18.71
N ALA A 579 -31.53 12.66 18.93
CA ALA A 579 -31.97 11.63 17.98
C ALA A 579 -32.33 12.15 16.56
N GLY A 580 -32.60 13.45 16.40
CA GLY A 580 -32.88 14.10 15.12
C GLY A 580 -31.74 14.94 14.54
N GLY A 581 -30.62 15.05 15.25
CA GLY A 581 -29.57 16.02 14.97
C GLY A 581 -29.96 17.42 15.45
N LEU A 582 -29.08 18.06 16.21
CA LEU A 582 -29.32 19.39 16.75
C LEU A 582 -28.93 20.46 15.72
N THR A 583 -29.78 21.47 15.51
CA THR A 583 -29.48 22.52 14.54
C THR A 583 -29.01 23.79 15.24
N GLY A 584 -27.92 24.38 14.73
CA GLY A 584 -27.44 25.69 15.19
C GLY A 584 -26.57 25.68 16.45
N LEU A 585 -26.13 24.52 16.96
CA LEU A 585 -25.18 24.44 18.08
C LEU A 585 -23.89 25.22 17.78
N SER A 586 -23.36 25.07 16.57
CA SER A 586 -22.19 25.80 16.07
C SER A 586 -22.38 27.32 16.07
N LEU A 587 -23.62 27.80 15.87
CA LEU A 587 -23.96 29.22 15.89
C LEU A 587 -24.15 29.77 17.31
N MET A 588 -24.57 28.91 18.24
CA MET A 588 -24.72 29.24 19.66
C MET A 588 -23.39 29.21 20.41
N ALA A 589 -22.47 28.32 20.03
CA ALA A 589 -21.13 28.18 20.57
C ALA A 589 -20.14 29.24 20.01
N LYS A 590 -20.46 30.53 20.14
CA LYS A 590 -19.65 31.63 19.57
C LYS A 590 -18.28 31.80 20.22
N ASP A 591 -18.15 31.45 21.50
CA ASP A 591 -16.88 31.46 22.24
C ASP A 591 -16.50 30.02 22.62
N THR A 592 -15.94 29.30 21.64
CA THR A 592 -15.53 27.90 21.80
C THR A 592 -14.49 27.71 22.88
N LYS A 593 -13.62 28.70 23.10
CA LYS A 593 -12.56 28.61 24.11
C LYS A 593 -13.14 28.63 25.52
N LYS A 594 -13.97 29.63 25.83
CA LYS A 594 -14.62 29.71 27.14
C LYS A 594 -15.54 28.52 27.39
N LEU A 595 -16.27 28.10 26.36
CA LEU A 595 -17.17 26.96 26.48
C LEU A 595 -16.41 25.67 26.75
N ALA A 596 -15.26 25.46 26.10
CA ALA A 596 -14.39 24.29 26.30
C ALA A 596 -13.88 24.21 27.75
N GLU A 597 -13.43 25.34 28.31
CA GLU A 597 -13.04 25.44 29.72
C GLU A 597 -14.20 25.10 30.67
N GLN A 598 -15.42 25.58 30.38
CA GLN A 598 -16.60 25.33 31.21
C GLN A 598 -17.04 23.86 31.19
N VAL A 599 -16.96 23.20 30.03
CA VAL A 599 -17.33 21.79 29.90
C VAL A 599 -16.19 20.82 30.26
N GLY A 600 -14.96 21.32 30.38
CA GLY A 600 -13.79 20.56 30.84
C GLY A 600 -13.09 19.75 29.76
N VAL A 601 -13.11 20.20 28.50
CA VAL A 601 -12.39 19.56 27.38
C VAL A 601 -11.58 20.60 26.59
N GLY A 602 -10.71 20.13 25.70
CA GLY A 602 -10.01 21.00 24.75
C GLY A 602 -10.93 21.60 23.69
N GLU A 603 -10.50 22.67 23.04
CA GLU A 603 -11.28 23.39 22.03
C GLU A 603 -11.55 22.53 20.77
N ILE A 604 -10.57 21.73 20.35
CA ILE A 604 -10.70 20.82 19.21
C ILE A 604 -11.71 19.72 19.53
N THR A 605 -11.60 19.12 20.71
CA THR A 605 -12.54 18.10 21.19
C THR A 605 -13.96 18.66 21.29
N LEU A 606 -14.13 19.89 21.81
CA LEU A 606 -15.44 20.54 21.85
C LEU A 606 -16.04 20.72 20.45
N LYS A 607 -15.23 21.18 19.47
CA LYS A 607 -15.69 21.34 18.08
C LYS A 607 -16.14 20.02 17.46
N ASP A 608 -15.42 18.94 17.74
CA ASP A 608 -15.81 17.61 17.26
C ASP A 608 -17.09 17.11 17.96
N ILE A 609 -17.25 17.32 19.27
CA ILE A 609 -18.49 17.03 19.98
C ILE A 609 -19.66 17.79 19.35
N ILE A 610 -19.53 19.10 19.11
CA ILE A 610 -20.58 19.91 18.48
C ILE A 610 -20.98 19.32 17.12
N ARG A 611 -20.01 19.01 16.25
CA ARG A 611 -20.29 18.42 14.92
C ARG A 611 -21.03 17.10 15.02
N GLU A 612 -20.64 16.23 15.94
CA GLU A 612 -21.29 14.94 16.16
C GLU A 612 -22.70 15.10 16.74
N LEU A 613 -22.95 16.08 17.60
CA LEU A 613 -24.29 16.37 18.12
C LEU A 613 -25.22 17.00 17.05
N GLU A 614 -24.66 17.78 16.12
CA GLU A 614 -25.43 18.34 15.01
C GLU A 614 -25.80 17.27 13.96
N LYS A 615 -24.90 16.30 13.72
CA LYS A 615 -25.13 15.18 12.81
C LYS A 615 -24.70 13.85 13.45
N PRO A 616 -25.51 13.28 14.36
CA PRO A 616 -25.20 12.02 15.05
C PRO A 616 -24.98 10.87 14.08
N GLY A 617 -23.84 10.20 14.22
CA GLY A 617 -23.53 9.02 13.42
C GLY A 617 -23.41 9.32 11.93
N ARG A 618 -23.02 10.54 11.55
CA ARG A 618 -22.74 10.94 10.16
C ARG A 618 -21.82 9.93 9.50
N ASP A 619 -22.26 9.39 8.37
CA ASP A 619 -21.40 8.59 7.50
C ASP A 619 -20.60 9.54 6.58
N PRO A 620 -19.25 9.54 6.62
CA PRO A 620 -18.45 10.38 5.73
C PRO A 620 -18.69 10.08 4.23
N ARG A 621 -19.23 8.90 3.90
CA ARG A 621 -19.50 8.47 2.52
C ARG A 621 -20.74 9.14 1.92
N ASP A 622 -21.65 9.69 2.72
CA ASP A 622 -22.88 10.33 2.24
C ASP A 622 -22.62 11.59 1.39
N GLU A 623 -21.44 12.18 1.53
CA GLU A 623 -21.03 13.39 0.80
C GLU A 623 -20.29 13.08 -0.51
N MET A 624 -20.00 11.80 -0.79
CA MET A 624 -19.31 11.39 -2.00
C MET A 624 -20.27 11.27 -3.21
N PRO A 625 -19.77 11.34 -4.45
CA PRO A 625 -20.59 11.19 -5.65
C PRO A 625 -21.35 9.86 -5.65
N LYS A 626 -22.67 9.92 -5.86
CA LYS A 626 -23.47 8.70 -5.92
C LYS A 626 -23.14 7.88 -7.18
N PRO A 627 -23.14 6.54 -7.09
CA PRO A 627 -22.92 5.68 -8.24
C PRO A 627 -23.93 5.92 -9.37
N ILE A 628 -23.49 5.77 -10.62
CA ILE A 628 -24.36 5.96 -11.79
C ILE A 628 -25.27 4.74 -11.96
N LEU A 629 -26.58 4.95 -11.79
CA LEU A 629 -27.59 3.96 -12.14
C LEU A 629 -27.88 4.05 -13.64
N ARG A 630 -27.83 2.90 -14.34
CA ARG A 630 -28.01 2.81 -15.79
C ARG A 630 -29.34 2.17 -16.16
N SER A 631 -29.75 2.44 -17.40
CA SER A 631 -30.93 1.84 -18.04
C SER A 631 -30.71 1.48 -19.52
N ASP A 632 -29.56 1.85 -20.11
CA ASP A 632 -29.23 1.59 -21.52
C ASP A 632 -27.74 1.26 -21.70
N VAL A 633 -27.35 0.84 -22.90
CA VAL A 633 -26.04 0.28 -23.24
C VAL A 633 -25.44 0.93 -24.50
N LEU A 634 -24.15 1.33 -24.47
CA LEU A 634 -23.39 1.91 -25.60
C LEU A 634 -22.31 0.93 -26.10
N GLU A 635 -22.15 0.70 -27.40
CA GLU A 635 -21.08 -0.15 -27.94
C GLU A 635 -19.82 0.63 -28.38
N MET A 636 -18.65 -0.03 -28.40
CA MET A 636 -17.39 0.58 -28.84
C MET A 636 -17.45 1.06 -30.31
N LYS A 637 -18.25 0.39 -31.16
CA LYS A 637 -18.49 0.80 -32.56
C LYS A 637 -19.29 2.10 -32.67
N ASP A 638 -20.03 2.46 -31.62
CA ASP A 638 -20.84 3.67 -31.58
C ASP A 638 -19.99 4.88 -31.16
N LEU A 639 -18.79 4.63 -30.62
CA LEU A 639 -17.85 5.68 -30.26
C LEU A 639 -17.28 6.36 -31.50
N LYS A 640 -17.30 7.69 -31.46
CA LYS A 640 -16.68 8.54 -32.46
C LYS A 640 -15.69 9.46 -31.76
N GLU A 641 -14.57 9.74 -32.42
CA GLU A 641 -13.64 10.76 -31.95
C GLU A 641 -14.39 12.09 -31.75
N GLY A 642 -14.12 12.76 -30.63
CA GLY A 642 -14.79 13.99 -30.21
C GLY A 642 -16.08 13.79 -29.41
N MET A 643 -16.62 12.57 -29.31
CA MET A 643 -17.79 12.28 -28.48
C MET A 643 -17.47 12.52 -27.00
N ILE A 644 -18.37 13.21 -26.29
CA ILE A 644 -18.27 13.46 -24.85
C ILE A 644 -19.23 12.50 -24.13
N LEU A 645 -18.71 11.76 -23.17
CA LEU A 645 -19.43 10.75 -22.39
C LEU A 645 -19.16 10.95 -20.91
N LYS A 646 -20.11 10.51 -20.08
CA LYS A 646 -19.85 10.34 -18.64
C LYS A 646 -19.30 8.94 -18.39
N GLY A 647 -18.20 8.87 -17.67
CA GLY A 647 -17.59 7.62 -17.26
C GLY A 647 -17.25 7.62 -15.77
N THR A 648 -16.96 6.43 -15.25
CA THR A 648 -16.53 6.22 -13.87
C THR A 648 -15.08 5.80 -13.85
N VAL A 649 -14.25 6.46 -13.05
CA VAL A 649 -12.83 6.10 -12.89
C VAL A 649 -12.75 4.72 -12.22
N ARG A 650 -12.16 3.75 -12.90
CA ARG A 650 -11.99 2.37 -12.41
C ARG A 650 -10.70 2.18 -11.64
N ASN A 651 -9.64 2.82 -12.12
CA ASN A 651 -8.31 2.69 -11.53
C ASN A 651 -7.47 3.93 -11.83
N VAL A 652 -6.60 4.29 -10.90
CA VAL A 652 -5.62 5.38 -11.07
C VAL A 652 -4.22 4.80 -10.94
N ILE A 653 -3.35 5.21 -11.85
CA ILE A 653 -1.96 4.76 -11.97
C ILE A 653 -1.05 5.98 -12.17
N ASP A 654 0.26 5.83 -12.04
CA ASP A 654 1.20 6.96 -12.06
C ASP A 654 1.11 7.84 -13.32
N PHE A 655 0.79 7.24 -14.47
CA PHE A 655 0.76 7.94 -15.76
C PHE A 655 -0.65 8.26 -16.29
N GLY A 656 -1.71 7.98 -15.53
CA GLY A 656 -3.07 8.30 -15.95
C GLY A 656 -4.17 7.65 -15.10
N ALA A 657 -5.39 7.65 -15.65
CA ALA A 657 -6.55 7.02 -15.04
C ALA A 657 -7.33 6.21 -16.08
N PHE A 658 -7.81 5.03 -15.68
CA PHE A 658 -8.71 4.21 -16.49
C PHE A 658 -10.15 4.56 -16.16
N VAL A 659 -10.94 4.86 -17.18
CA VAL A 659 -12.34 5.30 -17.07
C VAL A 659 -13.24 4.35 -17.83
N ASP A 660 -14.23 3.79 -17.15
CA ASP A 660 -15.30 3.01 -17.75
C ASP A 660 -16.39 3.96 -18.27
N ILE A 661 -16.54 4.00 -19.60
CA ILE A 661 -17.57 4.77 -20.32
C ILE A 661 -18.76 3.91 -20.78
N GLY A 662 -18.87 2.66 -20.31
CA GLY A 662 -19.98 1.75 -20.59
C GLY A 662 -19.86 0.94 -21.87
N VAL A 663 -18.64 0.77 -22.39
CA VAL A 663 -18.34 0.07 -23.66
C VAL A 663 -17.50 -1.20 -23.46
N HIS A 664 -17.49 -1.77 -22.25
CA HIS A 664 -16.72 -2.94 -21.81
C HIS A 664 -15.19 -2.74 -21.71
N GLN A 665 -14.61 -1.90 -22.56
CA GLN A 665 -13.20 -1.55 -22.51
C GLN A 665 -12.99 -0.23 -21.78
N ASP A 666 -12.16 -0.24 -20.75
CA ASP A 666 -11.75 0.99 -20.07
C ASP A 666 -10.91 1.87 -21.01
N GLY A 667 -11.21 3.16 -21.03
CA GLY A 667 -10.41 4.15 -21.73
C GLY A 667 -9.35 4.76 -20.82
N LEU A 668 -8.16 4.98 -21.37
CA LEU A 668 -7.05 5.61 -20.65
C LEU A 668 -7.08 7.13 -20.85
N VAL A 669 -7.19 7.86 -19.75
CA VAL A 669 -6.88 9.29 -19.70
C VAL A 669 -5.44 9.43 -19.22
N HIS A 670 -4.54 9.85 -20.12
CA HIS A 670 -3.14 10.09 -19.77
C HIS A 670 -3.02 11.29 -18.80
N ILE A 671 -1.98 11.34 -17.96
CA ILE A 671 -1.78 12.39 -16.95
C ILE A 671 -1.85 13.82 -17.53
N SER A 672 -1.32 14.01 -18.75
CA SER A 672 -1.36 15.29 -19.46
C SER A 672 -2.72 15.68 -20.04
N LYS A 673 -3.70 14.77 -19.98
CA LYS A 673 -5.08 14.94 -20.47
C LYS A 673 -6.10 14.96 -19.34
N LEU A 674 -5.66 14.97 -18.07
CA LEU A 674 -6.54 15.07 -16.90
C LEU A 674 -7.05 16.50 -16.68
N THR A 675 -6.20 17.52 -16.82
CA THR A 675 -6.58 18.93 -16.70
C THR A 675 -5.58 19.83 -17.42
N ASP A 676 -6.06 20.95 -17.95
CA ASP A 676 -5.28 22.02 -18.55
C ASP A 676 -4.98 23.18 -17.57
N LYS A 677 -5.61 23.19 -16.39
CA LYS A 677 -5.57 24.32 -15.45
C LYS A 677 -4.33 24.34 -14.56
N LYS A 678 -3.74 23.18 -14.28
CA LYS A 678 -2.58 23.04 -13.40
C LYS A 678 -1.66 21.93 -13.89
N PHE A 679 -0.38 22.07 -13.63
CA PHE A 679 0.56 20.97 -13.82
C PHE A 679 0.22 19.83 -12.85
N VAL A 680 -0.06 18.65 -13.40
CA VAL A 680 -0.42 17.46 -12.61
C VAL A 680 0.84 16.71 -12.27
N LYS A 681 1.20 16.68 -10.97
CA LYS A 681 2.32 15.87 -10.48
C LYS A 681 1.93 14.40 -10.39
N HIS A 682 0.74 14.12 -9.88
CA HIS A 682 0.21 12.77 -9.80
C HIS A 682 -1.29 12.74 -10.19
N PRO A 683 -1.77 11.72 -10.92
CA PRO A 683 -3.19 11.62 -11.29
C PRO A 683 -4.18 11.66 -10.13
N LEU A 684 -3.78 11.11 -8.97
CA LEU A 684 -4.54 11.18 -7.71
C LEU A 684 -4.78 12.61 -7.19
N ASP A 685 -4.07 13.63 -7.69
CA ASP A 685 -4.30 15.04 -7.34
C ASP A 685 -5.49 15.66 -8.10
N VAL A 686 -6.08 14.92 -9.03
CA VAL A 686 -7.14 15.37 -9.95
C VAL A 686 -8.34 14.44 -9.92
N VAL A 687 -8.12 13.13 -9.86
CA VAL A 687 -9.17 12.12 -9.91
C VAL A 687 -8.95 10.99 -8.90
N SER A 688 -10.05 10.42 -8.43
CA SER A 688 -10.11 9.29 -7.51
C SER A 688 -10.86 8.13 -8.14
N VAL A 689 -10.60 6.91 -7.67
CA VAL A 689 -11.37 5.73 -8.08
C VAL A 689 -12.83 5.90 -7.67
N GLY A 690 -13.77 5.63 -8.57
CA GLY A 690 -15.20 5.84 -8.36
C GLY A 690 -15.70 7.22 -8.80
N ASP A 691 -14.82 8.19 -9.09
CA ASP A 691 -15.24 9.50 -9.59
C ASP A 691 -16.02 9.40 -10.89
N VAL A 692 -17.09 10.19 -11.00
CA VAL A 692 -17.85 10.37 -12.23
C VAL A 692 -17.30 11.57 -12.98
N VAL A 693 -16.71 11.33 -14.15
CA VAL A 693 -16.02 12.32 -14.96
C VAL A 693 -16.63 12.44 -16.36
N ASP A 694 -16.64 13.66 -16.89
CA ASP A 694 -16.91 13.90 -18.30
C ASP A 694 -15.61 13.70 -19.10
N VAL A 695 -15.66 12.83 -20.11
CA VAL A 695 -14.51 12.46 -20.93
C VAL A 695 -14.83 12.55 -22.42
N LYS A 696 -13.86 13.04 -23.18
CA LYS A 696 -13.88 13.14 -24.63
C LYS A 696 -13.07 12.01 -25.25
N VAL A 697 -13.64 11.31 -26.23
CA VAL A 697 -12.95 10.28 -27.00
C VAL A 697 -11.91 10.93 -27.91
N LEU A 698 -10.63 10.62 -27.71
CA LEU A 698 -9.53 11.09 -28.56
C LEU A 698 -9.25 10.14 -29.71
N GLN A 699 -9.17 8.85 -29.41
CA GLN A 699 -8.82 7.82 -30.37
C GLN A 699 -9.39 6.47 -29.95
N VAL A 700 -9.85 5.68 -30.93
CA VAL A 700 -10.34 4.32 -30.74
C VAL A 700 -9.54 3.36 -31.62
N ASP A 701 -8.75 2.49 -31.01
CA ASP A 701 -8.04 1.41 -31.70
C ASP A 701 -8.78 0.09 -31.50
N MET A 702 -9.53 -0.31 -32.53
CA MET A 702 -10.31 -1.55 -32.53
C MET A 702 -9.44 -2.82 -32.57
N GLN A 703 -8.25 -2.75 -33.17
CA GLN A 703 -7.35 -3.92 -33.28
C GLN A 703 -6.71 -4.23 -31.93
N LYS A 704 -6.25 -3.20 -31.21
CA LYS A 704 -5.62 -3.33 -29.90
C LYS A 704 -6.61 -3.29 -28.74
N LYS A 705 -7.90 -3.07 -29.03
CA LYS A 705 -8.97 -2.83 -28.03
C LYS A 705 -8.57 -1.73 -27.04
N ARG A 706 -8.12 -0.58 -27.54
CA ARG A 706 -7.68 0.56 -26.72
C ARG A 706 -8.52 1.79 -27.03
N ILE A 707 -8.89 2.51 -25.98
CA ILE A 707 -9.61 3.79 -26.09
C ILE A 707 -8.76 4.84 -25.39
N GLN A 708 -8.41 5.91 -26.09
CA GLN A 708 -7.75 7.06 -25.51
C GLN A 708 -8.79 8.14 -25.22
N LEU A 709 -8.78 8.65 -23.98
CA LEU A 709 -9.73 9.63 -23.49
C LEU A 709 -9.01 10.91 -23.03
N SER A 710 -9.77 12.00 -22.97
CA SER A 710 -9.35 13.29 -22.42
C SER A 710 -10.40 13.82 -21.47
N MET A 711 -10.01 14.32 -20.30
CA MET A 711 -10.86 15.11 -19.43
C MET A 711 -10.80 16.62 -19.75
N ILE A 712 -9.91 17.01 -20.65
CA ILE A 712 -9.91 18.33 -21.28
C ILE A 712 -10.88 18.26 -22.47
N LEU A 713 -12.00 18.97 -22.35
CA LEU A 713 -13.14 18.88 -23.28
C LEU A 713 -13.02 19.83 -24.47
#